data_AF-A0A2G2I4Y4-F1
#
_entry.id   AF-A0A2G2I4Y4-F1
#
_cell.length_a   1.000
_cell.length_b   1.000
_cell.length_c   1.000
_cell.angle_alpha   90.00
_cell.angle_beta   90.00
_cell.angle_gamma   90.00
#
_symmetry.space_group_name_H-M   'P 1'
#
loop_
_entity.id
_entity.type
_entity.pdbx_description
1 polymer ?
#
loop_
_entity_poly.entity_id
_entity_poly.type
_entity_poly.pdbx_seq_one_letter_code
_entity_poly.pdbx_strand_id
1 'polypeptide(L)'
;MIGDSVYKEKHWDRNDTISTCFQLSPESAFSISNRWKDRSVGWSERLIYPLAHSAIDSNYTTSASLWALSSFSWEYGLSEFLSKCLAKEPSKLIQQGILDYYIRDLRIKGYCGDKWIDIHKLAIKYKLECITVEEVKLLAVPLKTDNSGTSPKNSTKPEAEEYQWDKLYGEFDLLTDVGFNEVFQFYENQGYSRESEKFWQGCYKKTTSRKLSSFLNVISQSEKLDFYDLHNAFKQIPESWKNKVSVKNSWNTAIKYIASRFPQRFTEIYERDYFLGGFIINENTNTAIKEGVIKGLSNSVDIESARALFSFAHYSASNLTITEAQDLIDYGLSRLEKFLDEDYADGSWNEQSQLPKDLPHAVASYIYANLGSPHAEERWRAVHAVTRLYNLNCKNEINLLIECYSKGLTQSFIPTKYEFYDLHAKQYLLVALTRCANDCPELLVNNKSLFATIALNKNQGILFQYYAKKICLLLQQYSSDCFEKSTYEKIEKACITQYSTINEKQYSYQTDTPWHKADTLGVLSNVWFAHDFDRYWFAPLGRVFGVSSSQVQDLAKNILSNLWGMELKSSHLKDSRAELWRGRRNSRDTSHSHSSYPNIDDYSFYISYHLLLEVASQLLESMPVIHDEDYDVNCWEEWLNRHLILNKDHLLLSELRDAIPVRKSDWINEEYNKDWLWQISETDFIEHLIVQDNSSTWLNVEGSWDEYKDSRNEHVTFSSVLVPKELSQSLLLTTINFDNHMHECYLYNYCESDYGHRNSENFQCKEWLIQEGEHNDIESNDPNVGTIYAQPYKLRKHVTELINVTSSVDEKTFSLSSDHSICLKNKYWSEDKPSDSDSYVSSGKPALASLKFLQLICDKLNVDIAIQVNIKRTFTGSYRNKDDKLGYIPRYSKTFILSGDGKLRDTRKSYQLR
;
A
#
# COMPACT_ATOMS: atom_id res chain seq x y z
N MET A 1 -26.24 8.55 8.24
CA MET A 1 -26.40 8.47 6.77
C MET A 1 -26.61 7.04 6.34
N ILE A 2 -27.58 6.82 5.45
CA ILE A 2 -28.11 5.52 4.99
C ILE A 2 -27.14 4.94 3.98
N GLY A 3 -26.33 3.95 4.35
CA GLY A 3 -25.14 3.44 3.62
C GLY A 3 -25.16 1.95 3.28
N ASP A 4 -25.70 1.24 4.24
CA ASP A 4 -25.54 -0.19 4.52
C ASP A 4 -26.68 -1.04 3.93
N SER A 5 -27.81 -0.43 3.59
CA SER A 5 -29.00 -1.11 3.09
C SER A 5 -28.97 -1.46 1.59
N VAL A 6 -27.97 -0.99 0.84
CA VAL A 6 -27.89 -1.18 -0.62
C VAL A 6 -26.75 -2.12 -1.01
N TYR A 7 -27.11 -3.32 -1.48
CA TYR A 7 -26.19 -4.42 -1.80
C TYR A 7 -25.27 -4.16 -3.01
N LYS A 8 -25.60 -3.23 -3.91
CA LYS A 8 -24.83 -2.99 -5.16
C LYS A 8 -24.77 -1.51 -5.54
N GLU A 9 -23.60 -1.06 -5.99
CA GLU A 9 -23.38 0.32 -6.48
C GLU A 9 -24.25 0.67 -7.70
N LYS A 10 -24.75 -0.32 -8.45
CA LYS A 10 -25.69 -0.09 -9.56
C LYS A 10 -27.01 0.59 -9.15
N HIS A 11 -27.35 0.58 -7.86
CA HIS A 11 -28.55 1.21 -7.33
C HIS A 11 -28.26 2.52 -6.60
N TRP A 12 -26.99 2.79 -6.30
CA TRP A 12 -26.59 3.96 -5.55
C TRP A 12 -25.10 4.26 -5.72
N ASP A 13 -24.81 5.45 -6.24
CA ASP A 13 -23.46 5.97 -6.42
C ASP A 13 -22.93 6.55 -5.10
N ARG A 14 -22.07 5.77 -4.44
CA ARG A 14 -21.41 6.18 -3.21
C ARG A 14 -20.36 7.27 -3.43
N ASN A 15 -19.76 7.35 -4.62
CA ASN A 15 -18.77 8.38 -4.93
C ASN A 15 -19.42 9.75 -5.08
N ASP A 16 -20.54 9.81 -5.81
CA ASP A 16 -21.35 11.02 -5.92
C ASP A 16 -21.90 11.45 -4.55
N THR A 17 -22.25 10.48 -3.70
CA THR A 17 -22.68 10.77 -2.32
C THR A 17 -21.58 11.43 -1.50
N ILE A 18 -20.35 10.92 -1.52
CA ILE A 18 -19.23 11.54 -0.79
C ILE A 18 -18.92 12.93 -1.34
N SER A 19 -18.95 13.10 -2.67
CA SER A 19 -18.80 14.41 -3.32
C SER A 19 -19.89 15.41 -2.87
N THR A 20 -21.14 14.94 -2.81
CA THR A 20 -22.29 15.73 -2.34
C THR A 20 -22.15 16.09 -0.87
N CYS A 21 -21.73 15.14 -0.01
CA CYS A 21 -21.47 15.41 1.39
C CYS A 21 -20.38 16.47 1.57
N PHE A 22 -19.33 16.42 0.74
CA PHE A 22 -18.29 17.42 0.73
C PHE A 22 -18.82 18.79 0.31
N GLN A 23 -19.71 18.87 -0.69
CA GLN A 23 -20.32 20.12 -1.11
C GLN A 23 -21.23 20.72 -0.03
N LEU A 24 -21.93 19.88 0.75
CA LEU A 24 -22.78 20.32 1.86
C LEU A 24 -21.95 20.76 3.09
N SER A 25 -20.95 19.97 3.47
CA SER A 25 -20.02 20.29 4.56
C SER A 25 -18.68 19.59 4.31
N PRO A 26 -17.67 20.33 3.82
CA PRO A 26 -16.31 19.81 3.61
C PRO A 26 -15.72 19.14 4.86
N GLU A 27 -15.94 19.73 6.03
CA GLU A 27 -15.42 19.28 7.32
C GLU A 27 -16.04 17.94 7.73
N SER A 28 -17.35 17.79 7.52
CA SER A 28 -18.09 16.59 7.90
C SER A 28 -17.80 15.40 6.98
N ALA A 29 -17.46 15.64 5.71
CA ALA A 29 -17.24 14.59 4.72
C ALA A 29 -16.12 13.60 5.11
N PHE A 30 -15.04 14.08 5.73
CA PHE A 30 -13.97 13.22 6.24
C PHE A 30 -14.44 12.31 7.38
N SER A 31 -15.20 12.88 8.33
CA SER A 31 -15.77 12.11 9.44
C SER A 31 -16.73 11.03 8.92
N ILE A 32 -17.56 11.37 7.94
CA ILE A 32 -18.51 10.46 7.29
C ILE A 32 -17.76 9.32 6.59
N SER A 33 -16.74 9.65 5.80
CA SER A 33 -15.92 8.67 5.09
C SER A 33 -15.27 7.68 6.06
N ASN A 34 -14.73 8.17 7.19
CA ASN A 34 -14.15 7.30 8.22
C ASN A 34 -15.21 6.39 8.87
N ARG A 35 -16.39 6.92 9.21
CA ARG A 35 -17.48 6.11 9.78
C ARG A 35 -18.01 5.05 8.79
N TRP A 36 -18.00 5.35 7.49
CA TRP A 36 -18.38 4.38 6.46
C TRP A 36 -17.35 3.26 6.34
N LYS A 37 -16.05 3.60 6.39
CA LYS A 37 -14.97 2.62 6.42
C LYS A 37 -15.09 1.67 7.60
N ASP A 38 -15.29 2.20 8.81
CA ASP A 38 -15.45 1.40 10.04
C ASP A 38 -16.67 0.46 10.01
N ARG A 39 -17.71 0.80 9.24
CA ARG A 39 -18.90 -0.03 9.03
C ARG A 39 -18.79 -0.96 7.81
N SER A 40 -17.66 -0.94 7.09
CA SER A 40 -17.49 -1.63 5.81
C SER A 40 -18.56 -1.25 4.76
N VAL A 41 -18.95 0.03 4.72
CA VAL A 41 -19.89 0.57 3.73
C VAL A 41 -19.14 0.98 2.46
N GLY A 42 -19.36 0.24 1.38
CA GLY A 42 -18.65 0.46 0.12
C GLY A 42 -17.20 0.00 0.19
N TRP A 43 -16.36 0.59 -0.66
CA TRP A 43 -14.93 0.28 -0.76
C TRP A 43 -14.14 1.56 -0.50
N SER A 44 -13.40 1.63 0.60
CA SER A 44 -12.68 2.85 1.01
C SER A 44 -11.73 3.37 -0.07
N GLU A 45 -11.11 2.48 -0.83
CA GLU A 45 -10.21 2.75 -1.95
C GLU A 45 -10.90 3.39 -3.17
N ARG A 46 -12.23 3.29 -3.24
CA ARG A 46 -13.07 4.04 -4.19
C ARG A 46 -13.48 5.38 -3.61
N LEU A 47 -13.86 5.42 -2.33
CA LEU A 47 -14.40 6.61 -1.67
C LEU A 47 -13.35 7.69 -1.39
N ILE A 48 -12.06 7.32 -1.32
CA ILE A 48 -10.96 8.29 -1.22
C ILE A 48 -10.88 9.18 -2.47
N TYR A 49 -11.21 8.67 -3.67
CA TYR A 49 -11.16 9.40 -4.93
C TYR A 49 -12.02 10.67 -4.91
N PRO A 50 -13.35 10.60 -4.72
CA PRO A 50 -14.20 11.78 -4.71
C PRO A 50 -13.90 12.71 -3.53
N LEU A 51 -13.51 12.16 -2.37
CA LEU A 51 -13.15 12.95 -1.18
C LEU A 51 -11.94 13.83 -1.45
N ALA A 52 -10.84 13.24 -1.92
CA ALA A 52 -9.60 13.94 -2.20
C ALA A 52 -9.72 14.89 -3.40
N HIS A 53 -10.43 14.48 -4.46
CA HIS A 53 -10.65 15.33 -5.63
C HIS A 53 -11.51 16.56 -5.31
N SER A 54 -12.57 16.39 -4.52
CA SER A 54 -13.41 17.51 -4.06
C SER A 54 -12.64 18.43 -3.12
N ALA A 55 -11.81 17.86 -2.23
CA ALA A 55 -10.95 18.63 -1.33
C ALA A 55 -9.94 19.48 -2.09
N ILE A 56 -9.20 18.91 -3.06
CA ILE A 56 -8.23 19.69 -3.84
C ILE A 56 -8.94 20.73 -4.70
N ASP A 57 -10.12 20.43 -5.27
CA ASP A 57 -10.88 21.36 -6.11
C ASP A 57 -11.41 22.56 -5.33
N SER A 58 -11.77 22.39 -4.06
CA SER A 58 -12.30 23.45 -3.18
C SER A 58 -11.31 24.59 -2.86
N ASN A 59 -10.00 24.32 -2.89
CA ASN A 59 -8.94 25.24 -2.42
C ASN A 59 -9.03 25.63 -0.93
N TYR A 60 -9.77 24.91 -0.09
CA TYR A 60 -9.86 25.18 1.36
C TYR A 60 -8.65 24.69 2.17
N THR A 61 -7.72 23.99 1.53
CA THR A 61 -6.45 23.53 2.13
C THR A 61 -5.37 23.44 1.06
N THR A 62 -4.13 23.17 1.48
CA THR A 62 -2.97 23.08 0.59
C THR A 62 -2.87 21.72 -0.11
N SER A 63 -2.27 21.71 -1.30
CA SER A 63 -1.87 20.47 -1.98
C SER A 63 -0.93 19.61 -1.15
N ALA A 64 0.00 20.21 -0.41
CA ALA A 64 0.90 19.52 0.50
C ALA A 64 0.13 18.71 1.57
N SER A 65 -0.86 19.34 2.22
CA SER A 65 -1.71 18.73 3.24
C SER A 65 -2.52 17.57 2.66
N LEU A 66 -3.16 17.77 1.51
CA LEU A 66 -3.98 16.74 0.86
C LEU A 66 -3.18 15.61 0.25
N TRP A 67 -1.92 15.84 -0.12
CA TRP A 67 -1.07 14.77 -0.64
C TRP A 67 -0.84 13.67 0.39
N ALA A 68 -0.98 13.93 1.69
CA ALA A 68 -0.96 12.88 2.71
C ALA A 68 -2.01 11.77 2.45
N LEU A 69 -3.13 12.08 1.80
CA LEU A 69 -4.17 11.09 1.44
C LEU A 69 -3.69 10.05 0.42
N SER A 70 -2.61 10.34 -0.31
CA SER A 70 -2.02 9.40 -1.28
C SER A 70 -1.37 8.17 -0.64
N SER A 71 -1.15 8.15 0.68
CA SER A 71 -0.64 6.97 1.39
C SER A 71 -1.71 5.91 1.67
N PHE A 72 -3.00 6.27 1.59
CA PHE A 72 -4.11 5.32 1.73
C PHE A 72 -4.28 4.47 0.47
N SER A 73 -5.19 3.48 0.49
CA SER A 73 -5.47 2.67 -0.71
C SER A 73 -6.31 3.45 -1.73
N TRP A 74 -5.98 3.30 -3.01
CA TRP A 74 -6.68 3.90 -4.14
C TRP A 74 -6.92 2.85 -5.22
N GLU A 75 -8.16 2.68 -5.67
CA GLU A 75 -8.46 1.81 -6.83
C GLU A 75 -8.18 2.55 -8.15
N TYR A 76 -8.46 3.85 -8.21
CA TYR A 76 -8.30 4.69 -9.39
C TYR A 76 -8.09 6.17 -9.03
N GLY A 77 -7.72 6.99 -10.01
CA GLY A 77 -7.69 8.45 -9.89
C GLY A 77 -6.47 9.07 -9.20
N LEU A 78 -5.59 8.29 -8.57
CA LEU A 78 -4.39 8.83 -7.90
C LEU A 78 -3.46 9.63 -8.85
N SER A 79 -3.33 9.21 -10.12
CA SER A 79 -2.53 9.92 -11.13
C SER A 79 -3.14 11.28 -11.53
N GLU A 80 -4.47 11.36 -11.52
CA GLU A 80 -5.21 12.61 -11.78
C GLU A 80 -5.08 13.53 -10.57
N PHE A 81 -5.18 12.97 -9.36
CA PHE A 81 -4.96 13.68 -8.10
C PHE A 81 -3.55 14.28 -8.02
N LEU A 82 -2.52 13.53 -8.40
CA LEU A 82 -1.14 14.03 -8.54
C LEU A 82 -1.09 15.24 -9.46
N SER A 83 -1.69 15.13 -10.66
CA SER A 83 -1.70 16.22 -11.63
C SER A 83 -2.35 17.49 -11.09
N LYS A 84 -3.46 17.35 -10.34
CA LYS A 84 -4.13 18.48 -9.67
C LYS A 84 -3.27 19.08 -8.55
N CYS A 85 -2.66 18.25 -7.71
CA CYS A 85 -1.79 18.70 -6.62
C CYS A 85 -0.59 19.48 -7.17
N LEU A 86 0.11 18.94 -8.18
CA LEU A 86 1.23 19.64 -8.83
C LEU A 86 0.80 20.96 -9.48
N ALA A 87 -0.41 21.03 -10.05
CA ALA A 87 -0.93 22.25 -10.64
C ALA A 87 -1.25 23.35 -9.62
N LYS A 88 -1.69 22.97 -8.42
CA LYS A 88 -2.09 23.92 -7.37
C LYS A 88 -0.98 24.24 -6.38
N GLU A 89 0.09 23.45 -6.34
CA GLU A 89 1.22 23.67 -5.43
C GLU A 89 2.15 24.80 -5.92
N PRO A 90 2.30 25.89 -5.16
CA PRO A 90 3.19 26.98 -5.53
C PRO A 90 4.68 26.65 -5.33
N SER A 91 5.04 25.80 -4.35
CA SER A 91 6.44 25.53 -4.03
C SER A 91 7.04 24.45 -4.91
N LYS A 92 8.14 24.77 -5.60
CA LYS A 92 8.89 23.79 -6.43
C LYS A 92 9.45 22.64 -5.61
N LEU A 93 9.91 22.93 -4.38
CA LEU A 93 10.43 21.92 -3.47
C LEU A 93 9.34 20.91 -3.08
N ILE A 94 8.13 21.40 -2.76
CA ILE A 94 6.99 20.55 -2.41
C ILE A 94 6.49 19.80 -3.65
N GLN A 95 6.44 20.43 -4.82
CA GLN A 95 6.13 19.75 -6.08
C GLN A 95 7.08 18.57 -6.35
N GLN A 96 8.39 18.77 -6.12
CA GLN A 96 9.38 17.70 -6.25
C GLN A 96 9.10 16.58 -5.25
N GLY A 97 8.90 16.90 -3.96
CA GLY A 97 8.58 15.89 -2.95
C GLY A 97 7.31 15.09 -3.26
N ILE A 98 6.24 15.74 -3.74
CA ILE A 98 5.00 15.09 -4.18
C ILE A 98 5.28 14.11 -5.34
N LEU A 99 6.05 14.54 -6.34
CA LEU A 99 6.42 13.72 -7.49
C LEU A 99 7.30 12.52 -7.07
N ASP A 100 8.27 12.75 -6.19
CA ASP A 100 9.21 11.73 -5.70
C ASP A 100 8.47 10.62 -4.93
N TYR A 101 7.49 10.97 -4.10
CA TYR A 101 6.63 9.97 -3.44
C TYR A 101 5.90 9.10 -4.47
N TYR A 102 5.31 9.71 -5.49
CA TYR A 102 4.57 8.94 -6.50
C TYR A 102 5.48 8.05 -7.35
N ILE A 103 6.65 8.56 -7.74
CA ILE A 103 7.66 7.77 -8.48
C ILE A 103 8.13 6.59 -7.61
N ARG A 104 8.47 6.85 -6.34
CA ARG A 104 8.90 5.81 -5.41
C ARG A 104 7.83 4.73 -5.25
N ASP A 105 6.58 5.11 -4.98
CA ASP A 105 5.47 4.18 -4.80
C ASP A 105 5.28 3.27 -6.03
N LEU A 106 5.43 3.80 -7.25
CA LEU A 106 5.36 2.98 -8.47
C LEU A 106 6.60 2.09 -8.68
N ARG A 107 7.81 2.58 -8.36
CA ARG A 107 9.06 1.82 -8.53
C ARG A 107 9.14 0.64 -7.56
N ILE A 108 8.76 0.83 -6.29
CA ILE A 108 8.79 -0.26 -5.29
C ILE A 108 7.75 -1.34 -5.58
N LYS A 109 6.61 -0.95 -6.19
CA LYS A 109 5.55 -1.87 -6.63
C LYS A 109 5.86 -2.56 -7.97
N GLY A 110 6.94 -2.18 -8.65
CA GLY A 110 7.30 -2.76 -9.94
C GLY A 110 6.30 -2.43 -11.05
N TYR A 111 5.59 -1.30 -10.96
CA TYR A 111 4.61 -0.92 -11.97
C TYR A 111 5.28 -0.74 -13.33
N CYS A 112 4.72 -1.35 -14.37
CA CYS A 112 5.09 -1.13 -15.77
C CYS A 112 3.85 -0.66 -16.57
N GLY A 113 4.06 0.23 -17.54
CA GLY A 113 3.02 0.72 -18.46
C GLY A 113 2.97 2.24 -18.61
N ASP A 114 1.89 2.72 -19.24
CA ASP A 114 1.79 4.09 -19.78
C ASP A 114 1.88 5.23 -18.76
N LYS A 115 1.62 4.96 -17.46
CA LYS A 115 1.74 5.98 -16.40
C LYS A 115 3.13 6.62 -16.36
N TRP A 116 4.19 5.88 -16.69
CA TRP A 116 5.56 6.42 -16.72
C TRP A 116 5.74 7.51 -17.79
N ILE A 117 5.04 7.38 -18.92
CA ILE A 117 5.04 8.38 -19.98
C ILE A 117 4.38 9.67 -19.46
N ASP A 118 3.26 9.55 -18.75
CA ASP A 118 2.54 10.71 -18.23
C ASP A 118 3.26 11.39 -17.07
N ILE A 119 3.91 10.63 -16.19
CA ILE A 119 4.79 11.17 -15.14
C ILE A 119 5.92 11.98 -15.77
N HIS A 120 6.57 11.44 -16.80
CA HIS A 120 7.66 12.17 -17.46
C HIS A 120 7.15 13.47 -18.13
N LYS A 121 5.96 13.46 -18.75
CA LYS A 121 5.32 14.69 -19.27
C LYS A 121 5.04 15.70 -18.17
N LEU A 122 4.53 15.26 -17.02
CA LEU A 122 4.26 16.13 -15.87
C LEU A 122 5.56 16.73 -15.33
N ALA A 123 6.61 15.94 -15.16
CA ALA A 123 7.91 16.42 -14.72
C ALA A 123 8.47 17.51 -15.65
N ILE A 124 8.41 17.30 -16.97
CA ILE A 124 8.81 18.32 -17.97
C ILE A 124 7.95 19.58 -17.84
N LYS A 125 6.61 19.43 -17.77
CA LYS A 125 5.67 20.55 -17.67
C LYS A 125 5.96 21.44 -16.46
N TYR A 126 6.29 20.83 -15.32
CA TYR A 126 6.56 21.54 -14.07
C TYR A 126 8.05 21.77 -13.81
N LYS A 127 8.96 21.39 -14.71
CA LYS A 127 10.42 21.51 -14.55
C LYS A 127 10.94 20.83 -13.27
N LEU A 128 10.53 19.58 -13.07
CA LEU A 128 10.91 18.74 -11.93
C LEU A 128 11.88 17.65 -12.38
N GLU A 129 12.70 17.17 -11.46
CA GLU A 129 13.56 16.00 -11.65
C GLU A 129 12.73 14.72 -11.70
N CYS A 130 13.14 13.77 -12.53
CA CYS A 130 12.43 12.52 -12.77
C CYS A 130 13.41 11.43 -13.22
N ILE A 131 12.92 10.19 -13.27
CA ILE A 131 13.65 9.06 -13.87
C ILE A 131 14.05 9.34 -15.33
N THR A 132 15.11 8.68 -15.78
CA THR A 132 15.70 8.93 -17.11
C THR A 132 14.77 8.52 -18.26
N VAL A 133 14.97 9.10 -19.44
CA VAL A 133 14.22 8.74 -20.65
C VAL A 133 14.39 7.26 -20.99
N GLU A 134 15.60 6.73 -20.81
CA GLU A 134 15.93 5.32 -21.00
C GLU A 134 15.17 4.42 -20.02
N GLU A 135 15.11 4.81 -18.74
CA GLU A 135 14.36 4.09 -17.73
C GLU A 135 12.85 4.11 -18.02
N VAL A 136 12.30 5.26 -18.41
CA VAL A 136 10.90 5.37 -18.86
C VAL A 136 10.60 4.45 -20.04
N LYS A 137 11.50 4.36 -21.02
CA LYS A 137 11.31 3.46 -22.17
C LYS A 137 11.22 1.99 -21.75
N LEU A 138 12.03 1.57 -20.78
CA LEU A 138 12.02 0.20 -20.28
C LEU A 138 10.75 -0.08 -19.46
N LEU A 139 10.35 0.87 -18.61
CA LEU A 139 9.18 0.73 -17.74
C LEU A 139 7.84 0.94 -18.46
N ALA A 140 7.82 1.66 -19.58
CA ALA A 140 6.61 1.91 -20.36
C ALA A 140 6.17 0.70 -21.19
N VAL A 141 7.02 -0.31 -21.38
CA VAL A 141 6.64 -1.53 -22.10
C VAL A 141 5.59 -2.28 -21.27
N PRO A 142 4.37 -2.50 -21.80
CA PRO A 142 3.38 -3.29 -21.08
C PRO A 142 3.93 -4.71 -20.91
N LEU A 143 4.00 -5.19 -19.67
CA LEU A 143 4.05 -6.63 -19.46
C LEU A 143 2.76 -7.19 -20.11
N LYS A 144 2.90 -8.15 -21.03
CA LYS A 144 1.76 -8.93 -21.52
C LYS A 144 1.18 -9.70 -20.32
N THR A 145 0.35 -9.05 -19.52
CA THR A 145 -0.47 -9.69 -18.52
C THR A 145 -1.71 -10.19 -19.25
N ASP A 146 -1.77 -11.50 -19.50
CA ASP A 146 -3.03 -12.13 -19.83
C ASP A 146 -3.94 -11.98 -18.61
N ASN A 147 -4.91 -11.07 -18.72
CA ASN A 147 -6.06 -11.01 -17.83
C ASN A 147 -6.82 -12.34 -17.93
N SER A 148 -6.43 -13.32 -17.11
CA SER A 148 -7.21 -14.52 -16.84
C SER A 148 -8.41 -14.15 -15.95
N GLY A 149 -9.36 -13.44 -16.55
CA GLY A 149 -10.59 -12.98 -15.89
C GLY A 149 -11.66 -12.45 -16.83
N THR A 150 -11.39 -12.32 -18.13
CA THR A 150 -12.39 -11.97 -19.13
C THR A 150 -12.32 -12.94 -20.29
N SER A 151 -13.41 -13.68 -20.51
CA SER A 151 -13.57 -14.57 -21.66
C SER A 151 -13.10 -13.87 -22.94
N PRO A 152 -12.26 -14.50 -23.77
CA PRO A 152 -11.86 -13.92 -25.03
C PRO A 152 -13.12 -13.86 -25.91
N LYS A 153 -13.66 -12.65 -26.09
CA LYS A 153 -14.51 -12.39 -27.25
C LYS A 153 -13.60 -12.54 -28.46
N ASN A 154 -13.69 -13.69 -29.11
CA ASN A 154 -13.17 -13.89 -30.46
C ASN A 154 -13.73 -12.79 -31.36
N SER A 155 -12.96 -11.73 -31.57
CA SER A 155 -13.14 -10.85 -32.72
C SER A 155 -12.04 -11.19 -33.72
N THR A 156 -12.21 -12.31 -34.40
CA THR A 156 -11.64 -12.50 -35.74
C THR A 156 -12.11 -11.29 -36.55
N LYS A 157 -11.21 -10.35 -36.87
CA LYS A 157 -11.50 -9.31 -37.87
C LYS A 157 -11.75 -10.04 -39.19
N PRO A 158 -12.97 -10.02 -39.75
CA PRO A 158 -13.18 -10.48 -41.11
C PRO A 158 -12.53 -9.46 -42.04
N GLU A 159 -11.87 -9.94 -43.09
CA GLU A 159 -11.51 -9.13 -44.24
C GLU A 159 -12.75 -8.33 -44.71
N ALA A 160 -12.53 -7.06 -45.06
CA ALA A 160 -13.59 -6.14 -45.43
C ALA A 160 -14.25 -6.59 -46.74
N GLU A 161 -15.36 -7.34 -46.65
CA GLU A 161 -16.31 -7.43 -47.75
C GLU A 161 -16.82 -6.02 -48.08
N GLU A 162 -16.71 -5.63 -49.34
CA GLU A 162 -17.14 -4.34 -49.86
C GLU A 162 -18.67 -4.24 -49.79
N TYR A 163 -19.17 -3.69 -48.68
CA TYR A 163 -20.60 -3.60 -48.41
C TYR A 163 -21.31 -2.80 -49.51
N GLN A 164 -22.34 -3.38 -50.14
CA GLN A 164 -23.01 -2.81 -51.32
C GLN A 164 -23.97 -1.66 -50.97
N TRP A 165 -23.42 -0.52 -50.56
CA TRP A 165 -24.18 0.67 -50.16
C TRP A 165 -25.16 1.16 -51.25
N ASP A 166 -24.79 1.07 -52.52
CA ASP A 166 -25.67 1.51 -53.61
C ASP A 166 -26.94 0.65 -53.74
N LYS A 167 -26.86 -0.64 -53.39
CA LYS A 167 -28.00 -1.57 -53.44
C LYS A 167 -28.95 -1.39 -52.25
N LEU A 168 -28.44 -0.90 -51.12
CA LEU A 168 -29.21 -0.68 -49.88
C LEU A 168 -29.83 0.72 -49.78
N TYR A 169 -29.12 1.73 -50.29
CA TYR A 169 -29.47 3.14 -50.10
C TYR A 169 -29.69 3.90 -51.40
N GLY A 170 -29.39 3.31 -52.57
CA GLY A 170 -29.40 4.00 -53.86
C GLY A 170 -30.79 4.37 -54.40
N GLU A 171 -31.84 3.68 -53.94
CA GLU A 171 -33.22 3.87 -54.42
C GLU A 171 -34.06 4.80 -53.53
N PHE A 172 -33.52 5.23 -52.38
CA PHE A 172 -34.30 5.90 -51.34
C PHE A 172 -33.76 7.29 -51.00
N ASP A 173 -34.66 8.27 -50.84
CA ASP A 173 -34.30 9.60 -50.34
C ASP A 173 -34.31 9.62 -48.80
N LEU A 174 -33.12 9.46 -48.22
CA LEU A 174 -32.90 9.49 -46.75
C LEU A 174 -33.32 10.79 -46.07
N LEU A 175 -33.55 11.88 -46.83
CA LEU A 175 -34.02 13.17 -46.27
C LEU A 175 -35.54 13.28 -46.19
N THR A 176 -36.27 12.24 -46.58
CA THR A 176 -37.73 12.15 -46.44
C THR A 176 -38.10 11.06 -45.44
N ASP A 177 -39.19 11.27 -44.69
CA ASP A 177 -39.65 10.28 -43.72
C ASP A 177 -40.00 8.94 -44.40
N VAL A 178 -40.58 8.99 -45.60
CA VAL A 178 -40.93 7.81 -46.39
C VAL A 178 -39.66 7.05 -46.81
N GLY A 179 -38.70 7.73 -47.45
CA GLY A 179 -37.48 7.09 -47.95
C GLY A 179 -36.59 6.55 -46.82
N PHE A 180 -36.50 7.24 -45.69
CA PHE A 180 -35.78 6.72 -44.52
C PHE A 180 -36.46 5.47 -43.92
N ASN A 181 -37.78 5.50 -43.76
CA ASN A 181 -38.52 4.38 -43.17
C ASN A 181 -38.44 3.12 -44.05
N GLU A 182 -38.47 3.25 -45.37
CA GLU A 182 -38.32 2.13 -46.30
C GLU A 182 -36.93 1.49 -46.20
N VAL A 183 -35.86 2.31 -46.12
CA VAL A 183 -34.48 1.84 -45.90
C VAL A 183 -34.32 1.14 -44.55
N PHE A 184 -34.89 1.72 -43.50
CA PHE A 184 -34.82 1.14 -42.15
C PHE A 184 -35.60 -0.18 -42.06
N GLN A 185 -36.77 -0.29 -42.70
CA GLN A 185 -37.50 -1.55 -42.80
C GLN A 185 -36.75 -2.59 -43.62
N PHE A 186 -36.09 -2.19 -44.70
CA PHE A 186 -35.26 -3.10 -45.48
C PHE A 186 -34.11 -3.66 -44.63
N TYR A 187 -33.45 -2.82 -43.82
CA TYR A 187 -32.43 -3.23 -42.85
C TYR A 187 -33.01 -4.19 -41.79
N GLU A 188 -34.16 -3.87 -41.20
CA GLU A 188 -34.83 -4.73 -40.21
C GLU A 188 -35.16 -6.11 -40.79
N ASN A 189 -35.55 -6.19 -42.06
CA ASN A 189 -35.95 -7.43 -42.70
C ASN A 189 -34.78 -8.36 -43.09
N GLN A 190 -33.51 -7.98 -42.87
CA GLN A 190 -32.33 -8.80 -43.22
C GLN A 190 -32.04 -9.98 -42.26
N GLY A 191 -32.82 -10.14 -41.17
CA GLY A 191 -32.65 -11.24 -40.21
C GLY A 191 -31.55 -11.02 -39.15
N TYR A 192 -31.42 -11.95 -38.19
CA TYR A 192 -30.55 -11.80 -37.02
C TYR A 192 -29.07 -12.06 -37.33
N SER A 193 -28.35 -10.97 -37.56
CA SER A 193 -26.92 -10.69 -37.28
C SER A 193 -26.68 -9.25 -37.75
N ARG A 194 -27.54 -8.33 -37.31
CA ARG A 194 -27.64 -6.99 -37.90
C ARG A 194 -26.44 -6.14 -37.49
N GLU A 195 -25.72 -5.61 -38.46
CA GLU A 195 -24.59 -4.71 -38.23
C GLU A 195 -25.07 -3.26 -38.18
N SER A 196 -25.68 -2.84 -37.05
CA SER A 196 -26.21 -1.47 -36.86
C SER A 196 -25.16 -0.38 -37.14
N GLU A 197 -23.90 -0.61 -36.77
CA GLU A 197 -22.82 0.33 -37.06
C GLU A 197 -22.60 0.53 -38.56
N LYS A 198 -22.60 -0.58 -39.34
CA LYS A 198 -22.51 -0.51 -40.79
C LYS A 198 -23.72 0.23 -41.37
N PHE A 199 -24.94 -0.05 -40.90
CA PHE A 199 -26.13 0.64 -41.38
C PHE A 199 -25.99 2.17 -41.29
N TRP A 200 -25.65 2.69 -40.10
CA TRP A 200 -25.50 4.13 -39.89
C TRP A 200 -24.33 4.73 -40.68
N GLN A 201 -23.19 4.02 -40.77
CA GLN A 201 -22.07 4.45 -41.63
C GLN A 201 -22.50 4.59 -43.10
N GLY A 202 -23.39 3.71 -43.58
CA GLY A 202 -24.01 3.79 -44.90
C GLY A 202 -24.83 5.05 -45.10
N CYS A 203 -25.72 5.36 -44.16
CA CYS A 203 -26.50 6.59 -44.16
C CYS A 203 -25.62 7.83 -44.25
N TYR A 204 -24.50 7.86 -43.51
CA TYR A 204 -23.57 8.99 -43.52
C TYR A 204 -22.67 9.06 -44.75
N LYS A 205 -22.43 7.94 -45.45
CA LYS A 205 -21.79 7.95 -46.79
C LYS A 205 -22.70 8.52 -47.88
N LYS A 206 -24.02 8.33 -47.77
CA LYS A 206 -25.04 8.83 -48.72
C LYS A 206 -25.55 10.23 -48.40
N THR A 207 -25.38 10.67 -47.16
CA THR A 207 -25.62 12.04 -46.72
C THR A 207 -24.38 12.91 -46.90
N THR A 208 -24.55 14.23 -46.87
CA THR A 208 -23.43 15.18 -46.80
C THR A 208 -23.54 16.02 -45.54
N SER A 209 -22.42 16.56 -45.06
CA SER A 209 -22.42 17.48 -43.92
C SER A 209 -23.35 18.71 -44.09
N ARG A 210 -23.68 19.13 -45.32
CA ARG A 210 -24.66 20.21 -45.59
C ARG A 210 -26.10 19.77 -45.35
N LYS A 211 -26.40 18.49 -45.59
CA LYS A 211 -27.72 17.86 -45.47
C LYS A 211 -27.97 17.22 -44.11
N LEU A 212 -26.95 17.14 -43.25
CA LEU A 212 -27.04 16.51 -41.93
C LEU A 212 -28.14 17.15 -41.05
N SER A 213 -28.35 18.46 -41.12
CA SER A 213 -29.41 19.12 -40.34
C SER A 213 -30.81 18.58 -40.68
N SER A 214 -31.10 18.41 -41.96
CA SER A 214 -32.35 17.81 -42.43
C SER A 214 -32.44 16.33 -42.05
N PHE A 215 -31.33 15.60 -42.15
CA PHE A 215 -31.28 14.18 -41.79
C PHE A 215 -31.49 13.94 -40.27
N LEU A 216 -30.88 14.76 -39.42
CA LEU A 216 -31.10 14.73 -37.96
C LEU A 216 -32.57 14.96 -37.61
N ASN A 217 -33.26 15.83 -38.35
CA ASN A 217 -34.69 16.06 -38.16
C ASN A 217 -35.52 14.82 -38.50
N VAL A 218 -35.24 14.16 -39.63
CA VAL A 218 -35.92 12.93 -40.05
C VAL A 218 -35.73 11.81 -39.04
N ILE A 219 -34.48 11.52 -38.62
CA ILE A 219 -34.23 10.41 -37.70
C ILE A 219 -34.77 10.69 -36.29
N SER A 220 -34.62 11.91 -35.76
CA SER A 220 -35.10 12.23 -34.41
C SER A 220 -36.63 12.14 -34.30
N GLN A 221 -37.36 12.44 -35.38
CA GLN A 221 -38.82 12.38 -35.43
C GLN A 221 -39.39 11.01 -35.84
N SER A 222 -38.54 10.07 -36.31
CA SER A 222 -39.01 8.76 -36.77
C SER A 222 -39.58 7.91 -35.62
N GLU A 223 -40.86 7.54 -35.72
CA GLU A 223 -41.52 6.65 -34.76
C GLU A 223 -40.97 5.22 -34.77
N LYS A 224 -40.24 4.83 -35.82
CA LYS A 224 -39.67 3.47 -35.97
C LYS A 224 -38.38 3.27 -35.20
N LEU A 225 -37.63 4.33 -34.94
CA LEU A 225 -36.37 4.24 -34.19
C LEU A 225 -36.64 4.22 -32.70
N ASP A 226 -35.98 3.30 -32.00
CA ASP A 226 -35.89 3.31 -30.55
C ASP A 226 -34.69 4.17 -30.06
N PHE A 227 -34.49 4.22 -28.74
CA PHE A 227 -33.39 4.98 -28.15
C PHE A 227 -32.00 4.44 -28.56
N TYR A 228 -31.85 3.12 -28.67
CA TYR A 228 -30.56 2.50 -29.02
C TYR A 228 -30.21 2.74 -30.49
N ASP A 229 -31.19 2.70 -31.39
CA ASP A 229 -31.01 3.08 -32.79
C ASP A 229 -30.54 4.52 -32.92
N LEU A 230 -31.18 5.45 -32.19
CA LEU A 230 -30.80 6.86 -32.17
C LEU A 230 -29.41 7.08 -31.56
N HIS A 231 -29.09 6.39 -30.47
CA HIS A 231 -27.75 6.44 -29.88
C HIS A 231 -26.68 5.97 -30.86
N ASN A 232 -26.92 4.84 -31.54
CA ASN A 232 -26.01 4.31 -32.55
C ASN A 232 -25.88 5.25 -33.76
N ALA A 233 -26.97 5.86 -34.20
CA ALA A 233 -26.95 6.88 -35.25
C ALA A 233 -26.00 8.03 -34.88
N PHE A 234 -26.25 8.66 -33.73
CA PHE A 234 -25.48 9.82 -33.28
C PHE A 234 -24.01 9.48 -33.02
N LYS A 235 -23.73 8.29 -32.49
CA LYS A 235 -22.36 7.77 -32.28
C LYS A 235 -21.58 7.64 -33.58
N GLN A 236 -22.22 7.20 -34.66
CA GLN A 236 -21.58 6.95 -35.96
C GLN A 236 -21.45 8.20 -36.85
N ILE A 237 -21.92 9.38 -36.40
CA ILE A 237 -21.73 10.64 -37.13
C ILE A 237 -20.23 10.98 -37.22
N PRO A 238 -19.69 11.30 -38.41
CA PRO A 238 -18.28 11.67 -38.56
C PRO A 238 -17.87 12.86 -37.67
N GLU A 239 -16.77 12.72 -36.94
CA GLU A 239 -16.29 13.72 -35.98
C GLU A 239 -16.02 15.10 -36.63
N SER A 240 -15.54 15.09 -37.88
CA SER A 240 -15.31 16.29 -38.68
C SER A 240 -16.58 17.10 -38.97
N TRP A 241 -17.77 16.51 -38.80
CA TRP A 241 -19.06 17.17 -39.05
C TRP A 241 -19.64 17.80 -37.79
N LYS A 242 -19.38 17.21 -36.61
CA LYS A 242 -19.94 17.65 -35.31
C LYS A 242 -19.58 19.09 -34.95
N ASN A 243 -18.41 19.57 -35.40
CA ASN A 243 -17.90 20.91 -35.07
C ASN A 243 -18.51 22.06 -35.90
N LYS A 244 -19.34 21.79 -36.91
CA LYS A 244 -19.95 22.83 -37.75
C LYS A 244 -21.09 23.57 -37.03
N VAL A 245 -21.15 24.90 -37.15
CA VAL A 245 -22.15 25.74 -36.46
C VAL A 245 -23.59 25.35 -36.81
N SER A 246 -23.89 25.09 -38.09
CA SER A 246 -25.21 24.64 -38.53
C SER A 246 -25.61 23.28 -37.95
N VAL A 247 -24.63 22.40 -37.73
CA VAL A 247 -24.85 21.09 -37.12
C VAL A 247 -25.11 21.26 -35.63
N LYS A 248 -24.33 22.07 -34.90
CA LYS A 248 -24.53 22.32 -33.46
C LYS A 248 -25.95 22.82 -33.13
N ASN A 249 -26.51 23.73 -33.94
CA ASN A 249 -27.85 24.25 -33.73
C ASN A 249 -28.95 23.19 -33.98
N SER A 250 -28.85 22.45 -35.09
CA SER A 250 -29.81 21.39 -35.43
C SER A 250 -29.68 20.18 -34.51
N TRP A 251 -28.46 19.90 -34.01
CA TRP A 251 -28.17 18.84 -33.04
C TRP A 251 -28.92 19.07 -31.74
N ASN A 252 -28.80 20.24 -31.13
CA ASN A 252 -29.49 20.54 -29.88
C ASN A 252 -31.01 20.47 -30.04
N THR A 253 -31.54 20.87 -31.19
CA THR A 253 -32.97 20.73 -31.50
C THR A 253 -33.39 19.26 -31.56
N ALA A 254 -32.62 18.41 -32.25
CA ALA A 254 -32.87 16.98 -32.33
C ALA A 254 -32.74 16.30 -30.95
N ILE A 255 -31.70 16.63 -30.17
CA ILE A 255 -31.51 16.09 -28.81
C ILE A 255 -32.66 16.48 -27.89
N LYS A 256 -33.12 17.74 -27.92
CA LYS A 256 -34.28 18.18 -27.15
C LYS A 256 -35.52 17.35 -27.48
N TYR A 257 -35.74 17.03 -28.76
CA TYR A 257 -36.85 16.19 -29.18
C TYR A 257 -36.69 14.74 -28.67
N ILE A 258 -35.51 14.13 -28.87
CA ILE A 258 -35.21 12.76 -28.42
C ILE A 258 -35.37 12.65 -26.89
N ALA A 259 -34.84 13.61 -26.13
CA ALA A 259 -34.97 13.67 -24.68
C ALA A 259 -36.43 13.87 -24.23
N SER A 260 -37.26 14.57 -25.02
CA SER A 260 -38.70 14.67 -24.74
C SER A 260 -39.48 13.39 -25.05
N ARG A 261 -39.02 12.58 -26.02
CA ARG A 261 -39.63 11.29 -26.37
C ARG A 261 -39.22 10.17 -25.43
N PHE A 262 -37.97 10.17 -24.96
CA PHE A 262 -37.41 9.14 -24.09
C PHE A 262 -36.88 9.72 -22.76
N PRO A 263 -37.68 10.50 -22.01
CA PRO A 263 -37.18 11.24 -20.86
C PRO A 263 -36.55 10.33 -19.81
N GLN A 264 -37.10 9.14 -19.58
CA GLN A 264 -36.58 8.19 -18.59
C GLN A 264 -35.12 7.76 -18.90
N ARG A 265 -34.77 7.53 -20.17
CA ARG A 265 -33.42 7.12 -20.61
C ARG A 265 -32.34 8.17 -20.35
N PHE A 266 -32.72 9.45 -20.34
CA PHE A 266 -31.82 10.55 -19.99
C PHE A 266 -31.73 10.78 -18.48
N THR A 267 -32.43 9.99 -17.68
CA THR A 267 -32.55 10.20 -16.24
C THR A 267 -32.10 9.01 -15.40
N GLU A 268 -31.94 7.82 -16.00
CA GLU A 268 -31.41 6.66 -15.29
C GLU A 268 -29.91 6.82 -15.05
N ILE A 269 -29.50 6.77 -13.77
CA ILE A 269 -28.12 6.97 -13.31
C ILE A 269 -27.14 6.05 -14.06
N TYR A 270 -27.51 4.79 -14.28
CA TYR A 270 -26.68 3.80 -14.98
C TYR A 270 -26.51 4.11 -16.49
N GLU A 271 -27.51 4.74 -17.11
CA GLU A 271 -27.49 5.03 -18.55
C GLU A 271 -26.81 6.37 -18.88
N ARG A 272 -26.70 7.26 -17.88
CA ARG A 272 -26.15 8.60 -18.01
C ARG A 272 -24.73 8.61 -18.56
N ASP A 273 -23.82 7.82 -17.98
CA ASP A 273 -22.41 7.86 -18.37
C ASP A 273 -22.10 7.07 -19.65
N TYR A 274 -22.83 5.97 -19.90
CA TYR A 274 -22.58 5.12 -21.06
C TYR A 274 -23.28 5.62 -22.35
N PHE A 275 -24.50 6.16 -22.25
CA PHE A 275 -25.30 6.53 -23.43
C PHE A 275 -25.26 8.03 -23.76
N LEU A 276 -25.12 8.92 -22.78
CA LEU A 276 -25.17 10.36 -23.07
C LEU A 276 -23.92 10.90 -23.73
N GLY A 277 -22.76 10.24 -23.56
CA GLY A 277 -21.52 10.62 -24.24
C GLY A 277 -21.67 10.65 -25.77
N GLY A 278 -22.53 9.81 -26.35
CA GLY A 278 -22.83 9.83 -27.79
C GLY A 278 -23.67 11.03 -28.25
N PHE A 279 -24.37 11.68 -27.32
CA PHE A 279 -25.26 12.82 -27.59
C PHE A 279 -24.63 14.17 -27.25
N ILE A 280 -23.68 14.24 -26.30
CA ILE A 280 -23.09 15.51 -25.83
C ILE A 280 -21.97 15.98 -26.76
N ILE A 281 -22.13 17.17 -27.35
CA ILE A 281 -21.08 17.80 -28.20
C ILE A 281 -20.70 19.22 -27.76
N ASN A 282 -21.46 19.82 -26.85
CA ASN A 282 -21.18 21.13 -26.23
C ASN A 282 -22.07 21.35 -24.99
N GLU A 283 -21.82 22.42 -24.23
CA GLU A 283 -22.60 22.79 -23.04
C GLU A 283 -24.09 23.02 -23.35
N ASN A 284 -24.42 23.61 -24.52
CA ASN A 284 -25.80 23.85 -24.92
C ASN A 284 -26.59 22.54 -25.15
N THR A 285 -25.90 21.42 -25.37
CA THR A 285 -26.54 20.11 -25.47
C THR A 285 -27.12 19.67 -24.13
N ASN A 286 -26.43 19.94 -23.01
CA ASN A 286 -26.97 19.65 -21.68
C ASN A 286 -28.23 20.46 -21.39
N THR A 287 -28.26 21.73 -21.79
CA THR A 287 -29.47 22.56 -21.73
C THR A 287 -30.60 21.98 -22.56
N ALA A 288 -30.32 21.53 -23.79
CA ALA A 288 -31.30 20.89 -24.66
C ALA A 288 -31.86 19.58 -24.08
N ILE A 289 -31.00 18.75 -23.48
CA ILE A 289 -31.41 17.54 -22.75
C ILE A 289 -32.36 17.93 -21.61
N LYS A 290 -31.95 18.88 -20.76
CA LYS A 290 -32.77 19.36 -19.63
C LYS A 290 -34.15 19.84 -20.09
N GLU A 291 -34.20 20.71 -21.09
CA GLU A 291 -35.47 21.20 -21.65
C GLU A 291 -36.34 20.07 -22.23
N GLY A 292 -35.71 19.11 -22.91
CA GLY A 292 -36.37 17.95 -23.49
C GLY A 292 -36.95 17.03 -22.41
N VAL A 293 -36.14 16.65 -21.41
CA VAL A 293 -36.56 15.81 -20.29
C VAL A 293 -37.71 16.46 -19.52
N ILE A 294 -37.60 17.76 -19.19
CA ILE A 294 -38.68 18.50 -18.49
C ILE A 294 -39.97 18.45 -19.30
N LYS A 295 -39.90 18.73 -20.60
CA LYS A 295 -41.06 18.68 -21.51
C LYS A 295 -41.64 17.27 -21.64
N GLY A 296 -40.79 16.25 -21.71
CA GLY A 296 -41.19 14.85 -21.84
C GLY A 296 -41.88 14.34 -20.59
N LEU A 297 -41.30 14.60 -19.42
CA LEU A 297 -41.87 14.22 -18.13
C LEU A 297 -43.16 14.99 -17.85
N SER A 298 -43.23 16.30 -18.12
CA SER A 298 -44.44 17.11 -17.88
C SER A 298 -45.65 16.66 -18.69
N ASN A 299 -45.41 16.02 -19.84
CA ASN A 299 -46.45 15.55 -20.76
C ASN A 299 -46.68 14.03 -20.68
N SER A 300 -45.96 13.32 -19.80
CA SER A 300 -46.08 11.87 -19.65
C SER A 300 -47.06 11.51 -18.54
N VAL A 301 -47.85 10.46 -18.77
CA VAL A 301 -48.70 9.84 -17.74
C VAL A 301 -47.85 9.13 -16.67
N ASP A 302 -46.60 8.79 -16.98
CA ASP A 302 -45.68 8.06 -16.09
C ASP A 302 -44.90 8.95 -15.11
N ILE A 303 -45.25 10.25 -15.01
CA ILE A 303 -44.62 11.17 -14.05
C ILE A 303 -44.86 10.74 -12.60
N GLU A 304 -45.88 9.92 -12.35
CA GLU A 304 -46.22 9.40 -11.01
C GLU A 304 -45.19 8.43 -10.44
N SER A 305 -44.27 7.90 -11.26
CA SER A 305 -43.20 7.05 -10.75
C SER A 305 -42.20 7.85 -9.90
N ALA A 306 -41.79 7.31 -8.75
CA ALA A 306 -40.79 7.93 -7.89
C ALA A 306 -39.50 8.27 -8.65
N ARG A 307 -39.10 7.40 -9.59
CA ARG A 307 -37.95 7.62 -10.48
C ARG A 307 -38.15 8.89 -11.32
N ALA A 308 -39.28 9.05 -12.03
CA ALA A 308 -39.55 10.24 -12.83
C ALA A 308 -39.57 11.53 -12.00
N LEU A 309 -40.09 11.48 -10.77
CA LEU A 309 -40.13 12.63 -9.87
C LEU A 309 -38.72 13.07 -9.41
N PHE A 310 -37.88 12.14 -8.96
CA PHE A 310 -36.49 12.47 -8.58
C PHE A 310 -35.67 12.97 -9.79
N SER A 311 -35.88 12.36 -10.94
CA SER A 311 -35.30 12.79 -12.21
C SER A 311 -35.71 14.22 -12.59
N PHE A 312 -37.00 14.54 -12.47
CA PHE A 312 -37.51 15.88 -12.71
C PHE A 312 -36.90 16.90 -11.74
N ALA A 313 -36.82 16.54 -10.45
CA ALA A 313 -36.20 17.37 -9.42
C ALA A 313 -34.71 17.63 -9.73
N HIS A 314 -33.94 16.60 -10.13
CA HIS A 314 -32.53 16.75 -10.50
C HIS A 314 -32.32 17.78 -11.63
N TYR A 315 -33.08 17.67 -12.72
CA TYR A 315 -32.98 18.59 -13.85
C TYR A 315 -33.50 19.99 -13.52
N SER A 316 -34.45 20.11 -12.60
CA SER A 316 -35.03 21.38 -12.17
C SER A 316 -34.23 22.07 -11.06
N ALA A 317 -33.36 21.35 -10.33
CA ALA A 317 -32.63 21.86 -9.16
C ALA A 317 -31.77 23.09 -9.48
N SER A 318 -31.16 23.14 -10.67
CA SER A 318 -30.38 24.29 -11.12
C SER A 318 -31.20 25.57 -11.37
N ASN A 319 -32.53 25.49 -11.36
CA ASN A 319 -33.40 26.66 -11.43
C ASN A 319 -33.75 27.23 -10.04
N LEU A 320 -33.42 26.50 -8.97
CA LEU A 320 -33.70 26.94 -7.60
C LEU A 320 -32.74 28.06 -7.22
N THR A 321 -33.26 29.05 -6.48
CA THR A 321 -32.43 29.96 -5.70
C THR A 321 -31.73 29.21 -4.57
N ILE A 322 -30.69 29.81 -3.98
CA ILE A 322 -29.96 29.21 -2.85
C ILE A 322 -30.92 28.89 -1.69
N THR A 323 -31.84 29.81 -1.38
CA THR A 323 -32.82 29.63 -0.30
C THR A 323 -33.81 28.51 -0.63
N GLU A 324 -34.36 28.46 -1.85
CA GLU A 324 -35.25 27.36 -2.25
C GLU A 324 -34.54 26.01 -2.25
N ALA A 325 -33.25 25.97 -2.57
CA ALA A 325 -32.45 24.75 -2.50
C ALA A 325 -32.24 24.29 -1.05
N GLN A 326 -31.96 25.22 -0.12
CA GLN A 326 -31.87 24.93 1.32
C GLN A 326 -33.20 24.40 1.85
N ASP A 327 -34.30 25.11 1.59
CA ASP A 327 -35.64 24.71 2.01
C ASP A 327 -36.03 23.33 1.46
N LEU A 328 -35.67 23.04 0.20
CA LEU A 328 -35.93 21.74 -0.42
C LEU A 328 -35.10 20.61 0.22
N ILE A 329 -33.83 20.87 0.55
CA ILE A 329 -32.98 19.90 1.24
C ILE A 329 -33.52 19.64 2.64
N ASP A 330 -33.84 20.67 3.41
CA ASP A 330 -34.40 20.54 4.76
C ASP A 330 -35.75 19.82 4.74
N TYR A 331 -36.62 20.14 3.79
CA TYR A 331 -37.87 19.42 3.58
C TYR A 331 -37.63 17.95 3.21
N GLY A 332 -36.70 17.67 2.30
CA GLY A 332 -36.36 16.32 1.86
C GLY A 332 -35.81 15.47 3.00
N LEU A 333 -34.84 16.00 3.76
CA LEU A 333 -34.22 15.34 4.90
C LEU A 333 -35.25 15.10 6.02
N SER A 334 -36.04 16.11 6.40
CA SER A 334 -37.06 15.95 7.45
C SER A 334 -38.16 14.95 7.08
N ARG A 335 -38.40 14.71 5.78
CA ARG A 335 -39.29 13.64 5.31
C ARG A 335 -38.61 12.27 5.35
N LEU A 336 -37.33 12.20 4.97
CA LEU A 336 -36.54 10.97 5.00
C LEU A 336 -36.35 10.46 6.43
N GLU A 337 -36.00 11.36 7.36
CA GLU A 337 -35.75 11.05 8.78
C GLU A 337 -36.96 10.40 9.47
N LYS A 338 -38.19 10.68 9.02
CA LYS A 338 -39.41 10.03 9.54
C LYS A 338 -39.47 8.53 9.27
N PHE A 339 -38.66 8.02 8.33
CA PHE A 339 -38.59 6.61 7.98
C PHE A 339 -37.33 5.93 8.53
N LEU A 340 -36.52 6.65 9.32
CA LEU A 340 -35.34 6.10 9.97
C LEU A 340 -35.65 5.82 11.43
N ASP A 341 -35.22 4.65 11.91
CA ASP A 341 -35.28 4.34 13.32
C ASP A 341 -34.36 5.29 14.11
N GLU A 342 -34.74 5.64 15.33
CA GLU A 342 -33.98 6.58 16.17
C GLU A 342 -32.53 6.12 16.45
N ASP A 343 -32.27 4.81 16.39
CA ASP A 343 -30.97 4.19 16.60
C ASP A 343 -30.27 3.74 15.30
N TYR A 344 -30.83 4.12 14.15
CA TYR A 344 -30.26 3.78 12.84
C TYR A 344 -28.89 4.46 12.65
N ALA A 345 -27.91 3.69 12.19
CA ALA A 345 -26.51 4.10 12.02
C ALA A 345 -25.89 4.74 13.29
N ASP A 346 -25.83 6.07 13.35
CA ASP A 346 -25.24 6.86 14.45
C ASP A 346 -26.31 7.36 15.45
N GLY A 347 -27.59 7.16 15.15
CA GLY A 347 -28.73 7.73 15.86
C GLY A 347 -28.96 9.20 15.52
N SER A 348 -29.79 9.87 16.34
CA SER A 348 -30.05 11.31 16.21
C SER A 348 -28.77 12.15 16.35
N TRP A 349 -28.72 13.27 15.62
CA TRP A 349 -27.62 14.22 15.75
C TRP A 349 -27.48 14.70 17.20
N ASN A 350 -26.25 14.67 17.71
CA ASN A 350 -25.92 15.18 19.04
C ASN A 350 -25.16 16.50 18.89
N GLU A 351 -25.70 17.60 19.41
CA GLU A 351 -25.08 18.94 19.37
C GLU A 351 -23.71 18.98 20.09
N GLN A 352 -23.43 18.02 20.97
CA GLN A 352 -22.13 17.87 21.63
C GLN A 352 -21.06 17.28 20.70
N SER A 353 -21.43 16.74 19.54
CA SER A 353 -20.50 16.27 18.51
C SER A 353 -19.83 17.46 17.83
N GLN A 354 -18.63 17.81 18.30
CA GLN A 354 -17.83 18.86 17.68
C GLN A 354 -17.36 18.41 16.29
N LEU A 355 -17.72 19.20 15.28
CA LEU A 355 -17.18 19.07 13.94
C LEU A 355 -15.76 19.65 13.87
N PRO A 356 -14.92 19.19 12.91
CA PRO A 356 -13.66 19.86 12.62
C PRO A 356 -13.86 21.34 12.31
N LYS A 357 -12.91 22.18 12.72
CA LYS A 357 -13.01 23.64 12.54
C LYS A 357 -12.83 24.08 11.09
N ASP A 358 -12.03 23.34 10.35
CA ASP A 358 -11.67 23.58 8.96
C ASP A 358 -11.16 22.28 8.31
N LEU A 359 -10.78 22.36 7.03
CA LEU A 359 -10.32 21.22 6.26
C LEU A 359 -8.97 20.64 6.73
N PRO A 360 -7.94 21.43 7.10
CA PRO A 360 -6.76 20.91 7.79
C PRO A 360 -7.07 20.09 9.06
N HIS A 361 -7.97 20.58 9.92
CA HIS A 361 -8.43 19.85 11.10
C HIS A 361 -9.14 18.55 10.71
N ALA A 362 -9.94 18.55 9.66
CA ALA A 362 -10.64 17.35 9.17
C ALA A 362 -9.66 16.29 8.63
N VAL A 363 -8.64 16.70 7.87
CA VAL A 363 -7.58 15.83 7.36
C VAL A 363 -6.75 15.24 8.50
N ALA A 364 -6.29 16.07 9.44
CA ALA A 364 -5.53 15.60 10.60
C ALA A 364 -6.35 14.63 11.47
N SER A 365 -7.63 14.94 11.71
CA SER A 365 -8.54 14.05 12.47
C SER A 365 -8.80 12.73 11.73
N TYR A 366 -8.94 12.76 10.40
CA TYR A 366 -9.05 11.56 9.58
C TYR A 366 -7.80 10.68 9.71
N ILE A 367 -6.61 11.25 9.58
CA ILE A 367 -5.36 10.51 9.75
C ILE A 367 -5.25 9.94 11.17
N TYR A 368 -5.57 10.72 12.20
CA TYR A 368 -5.55 10.27 13.59
C TYR A 368 -6.53 9.13 13.86
N ALA A 369 -7.74 9.19 13.31
CA ALA A 369 -8.72 8.11 13.39
C ALA A 369 -8.16 6.80 12.80
N ASN A 370 -7.42 6.90 11.70
CA ASN A 370 -6.80 5.76 11.03
C ASN A 370 -5.58 5.20 11.77
N LEU A 371 -4.83 6.01 12.52
CA LEU A 371 -3.80 5.51 13.44
C LEU A 371 -4.40 4.61 14.54
N GLY A 372 -5.68 4.81 14.88
CA GLY A 372 -6.45 3.97 15.79
C GLY A 372 -7.34 2.94 15.10
N SER A 373 -7.06 2.57 13.84
CA SER A 373 -7.85 1.54 13.16
C SER A 373 -7.59 0.15 13.74
N PRO A 374 -8.61 -0.74 13.84
CA PRO A 374 -8.40 -2.16 14.14
C PRO A 374 -7.53 -2.87 13.09
N HIS A 375 -7.58 -2.41 11.84
CA HIS A 375 -6.80 -2.98 10.73
C HIS A 375 -5.36 -2.47 10.77
N ALA A 376 -4.39 -3.39 10.91
CA ALA A 376 -2.97 -3.03 10.98
C ALA A 376 -2.49 -2.29 9.72
N GLU A 377 -2.94 -2.70 8.53
CA GLU A 377 -2.61 -2.03 7.26
C GLU A 377 -3.04 -0.55 7.24
N GLU A 378 -4.19 -0.22 7.84
CA GLU A 378 -4.72 1.14 7.87
C GLU A 378 -3.92 2.02 8.83
N ARG A 379 -3.48 1.46 9.96
CA ARG A 379 -2.56 2.16 10.88
C ARG A 379 -1.24 2.50 10.20
N TRP A 380 -0.68 1.56 9.44
CA TRP A 380 0.55 1.79 8.67
C TRP A 380 0.36 2.83 7.56
N ARG A 381 -0.74 2.79 6.81
CA ARG A 381 -1.09 3.84 5.82
C ARG A 381 -1.17 5.23 6.48
N ALA A 382 -1.69 5.31 7.70
CA ALA A 382 -1.75 6.54 8.47
C ALA A 382 -0.36 6.99 8.99
N VAL A 383 0.52 6.06 9.41
CA VAL A 383 1.94 6.38 9.72
C VAL A 383 2.61 7.03 8.51
N HIS A 384 2.44 6.45 7.31
CA HIS A 384 2.94 7.04 6.07
C HIS A 384 2.32 8.41 5.76
N ALA A 385 1.04 8.62 6.08
CA ALA A 385 0.38 9.93 5.93
C ALA A 385 1.04 10.99 6.83
N VAL A 386 1.32 10.66 8.09
CA VAL A 386 2.01 11.56 9.04
C VAL A 386 3.41 11.88 8.54
N THR A 387 4.17 10.89 8.08
CA THR A 387 5.52 11.10 7.50
C THR A 387 5.47 12.01 6.26
N ARG A 388 4.48 11.83 5.38
CA ARG A 388 4.28 12.72 4.21
C ARG A 388 3.96 14.15 4.63
N LEU A 389 3.04 14.36 5.59
CA LEU A 389 2.74 15.70 6.13
C LEU A 389 4.00 16.37 6.68
N TYR A 390 4.79 15.62 7.45
CA TYR A 390 6.00 16.12 8.09
C TYR A 390 7.05 16.55 7.06
N ASN A 391 7.35 15.67 6.10
CA ASN A 391 8.38 15.90 5.07
C ASN A 391 7.97 16.98 4.06
N LEU A 392 6.67 17.20 3.86
CA LEU A 392 6.15 18.32 3.06
C LEU A 392 5.96 19.61 3.89
N ASN A 393 6.47 19.65 5.12
CA ASN A 393 6.45 20.81 6.02
C ASN A 393 5.03 21.30 6.38
N CYS A 394 4.07 20.39 6.52
CA CYS A 394 2.68 20.69 6.91
C CYS A 394 2.56 20.89 8.43
N LYS A 395 3.18 21.97 8.94
CA LYS A 395 3.29 22.26 10.39
C LYS A 395 1.94 22.35 11.10
N ASN A 396 0.91 22.89 10.43
CA ASN A 396 -0.42 23.02 11.03
C ASN A 396 -1.02 21.64 11.35
N GLU A 397 -1.04 20.75 10.36
CA GLU A 397 -1.57 19.39 10.48
C GLU A 397 -0.79 18.54 11.50
N ILE A 398 0.54 18.68 11.57
CA ILE A 398 1.35 18.02 12.60
C ILE A 398 0.96 18.49 14.01
N ASN A 399 0.76 19.79 14.22
CA ASN A 399 0.29 20.30 15.51
C ASN A 399 -1.11 19.80 15.85
N LEU A 400 -1.99 19.69 14.86
CA LEU A 400 -3.35 19.17 15.04
C LEU A 400 -3.37 17.68 15.40
N LEU A 401 -2.47 16.88 14.85
CA LEU A 401 -2.27 15.49 15.24
C LEU A 401 -1.80 15.38 16.70
N ILE A 402 -0.87 16.25 17.12
CA ILE A 402 -0.37 16.31 18.51
C ILE A 402 -1.45 16.83 19.47
N GLU A 403 -2.33 17.73 19.01
CA GLU A 403 -3.52 18.13 19.76
C GLU A 403 -4.48 16.95 19.94
N CYS A 404 -4.72 16.14 18.90
CA CYS A 404 -5.53 14.92 19.00
C CYS A 404 -4.93 13.92 20.00
N TYR A 405 -3.61 13.77 20.06
CA TYR A 405 -2.95 12.96 21.10
C TYR A 405 -3.37 13.38 22.52
N SER A 406 -3.44 14.69 22.76
CA SER A 406 -3.67 15.24 24.10
C SER A 406 -5.15 15.32 24.46
N LYS A 407 -6.01 15.67 23.50
CA LYS A 407 -7.44 15.93 23.72
C LYS A 407 -8.36 14.77 23.32
N GLY A 408 -7.83 13.79 22.58
CA GLY A 408 -8.60 12.74 21.95
C GLY A 408 -9.18 13.16 20.59
N LEU A 409 -9.66 12.17 19.85
CA LEU A 409 -10.37 12.36 18.59
C LEU A 409 -11.81 12.83 18.85
N THR A 410 -12.36 13.64 17.95
CA THR A 410 -13.79 14.01 18.03
C THR A 410 -14.67 12.79 17.76
N GLN A 411 -15.73 12.62 18.55
CA GLN A 411 -16.66 11.48 18.43
C GLN A 411 -17.29 11.39 17.03
N SER A 412 -17.34 12.50 16.29
CA SER A 412 -17.85 12.52 14.92
C SER A 412 -17.11 11.54 14.00
N PHE A 413 -15.85 11.17 14.22
CA PHE A 413 -15.14 10.26 13.33
C PHE A 413 -15.44 8.78 13.56
N ILE A 414 -16.04 8.43 14.70
CA ILE A 414 -16.20 7.04 15.14
C ILE A 414 -17.69 6.71 15.24
N PRO A 415 -18.17 5.59 14.67
CA PRO A 415 -19.55 5.18 14.83
C PRO A 415 -19.95 5.05 16.30
N THR A 416 -21.12 5.55 16.69
CA THR A 416 -21.60 5.55 18.09
C THR A 416 -21.62 4.15 18.74
N LYS A 417 -21.78 3.09 17.95
CA LYS A 417 -21.84 1.70 18.42
C LYS A 417 -20.47 1.05 18.62
N TYR A 418 -19.39 1.72 18.24
CA TYR A 418 -18.06 1.15 18.19
C TYR A 418 -17.06 1.87 19.10
N GLU A 419 -16.16 1.11 19.69
CA GLU A 419 -15.07 1.65 20.50
C GLU A 419 -13.94 2.19 19.60
N PHE A 420 -13.36 3.33 19.99
CA PHE A 420 -12.17 3.89 19.37
C PHE A 420 -10.90 3.37 20.03
N TYR A 421 -9.92 2.93 19.24
CA TYR A 421 -8.64 2.44 19.77
C TYR A 421 -7.64 3.56 19.97
N ASP A 422 -7.96 4.48 20.89
CA ASP A 422 -7.15 5.66 21.19
C ASP A 422 -5.70 5.35 21.58
N LEU A 423 -5.47 4.24 22.30
CA LEU A 423 -4.11 3.82 22.68
C LEU A 423 -3.28 3.39 21.46
N HIS A 424 -3.90 2.77 20.45
CA HIS A 424 -3.21 2.52 19.17
C HIS A 424 -2.93 3.83 18.44
N ALA A 425 -3.91 4.75 18.36
CA ALA A 425 -3.72 6.04 17.71
C ALA A 425 -2.54 6.82 18.31
N LYS A 426 -2.46 6.87 19.65
CA LYS A 426 -1.34 7.45 20.40
C LYS A 426 -0.02 6.75 20.13
N GLN A 427 0.00 5.42 20.13
CA GLN A 427 1.23 4.64 19.96
C GLN A 427 1.81 4.84 18.56
N TYR A 428 0.97 4.69 17.53
CA TYR A 428 1.38 4.82 16.14
C TYR A 428 1.67 6.28 15.75
N LEU A 429 1.06 7.27 16.39
CA LEU A 429 1.48 8.66 16.23
C LEU A 429 2.90 8.88 16.77
N LEU A 430 3.22 8.38 17.98
CA LEU A 430 4.57 8.49 18.54
C LEU A 430 5.61 7.75 17.70
N VAL A 431 5.24 6.60 17.11
CA VAL A 431 6.06 5.89 16.12
C VAL A 431 6.35 6.78 14.92
N ALA A 432 5.32 7.32 14.26
CA ALA A 432 5.50 8.18 13.09
C ALA A 432 6.37 9.41 13.43
N LEU A 433 6.10 10.08 14.55
CA LEU A 433 6.86 11.24 14.99
C LEU A 433 8.29 10.91 15.40
N THR A 434 8.57 9.70 15.91
CA THR A 434 9.95 9.25 16.16
C THR A 434 10.71 9.11 14.84
N ARG A 435 10.10 8.50 13.82
CA ARG A 435 10.70 8.42 12.48
C ARG A 435 10.95 9.80 11.88
N CYS A 436 9.98 10.71 11.99
CA CYS A 436 10.10 12.09 11.52
C CYS A 436 11.20 12.88 12.26
N ALA A 437 11.29 12.73 13.59
CA ALA A 437 12.34 13.34 14.38
C ALA A 437 13.72 12.82 13.98
N ASN A 438 13.84 11.53 13.64
CA ASN A 438 15.10 10.94 13.20
C ASN A 438 15.60 11.56 11.89
N ASP A 439 14.68 12.02 11.04
CA ASP A 439 15.01 12.76 9.81
C ASP A 439 15.35 14.23 10.11
N CYS A 440 14.43 14.94 10.77
CA CYS A 440 14.60 16.34 11.15
C CYS A 440 13.69 16.69 12.35
N PRO A 441 14.21 16.98 13.55
CA PRO A 441 13.37 17.27 14.73
C PRO A 441 12.64 18.63 14.75
N GLU A 442 12.88 19.51 13.78
CA GLU A 442 12.55 20.95 13.86
C GLU A 442 11.07 21.24 14.20
N LEU A 443 10.12 20.54 13.58
CA LEU A 443 8.69 20.81 13.77
C LEU A 443 8.19 20.42 15.18
N LEU A 444 8.94 19.58 15.89
CA LEU A 444 8.55 19.02 17.19
C LEU A 444 9.09 19.81 18.39
N VAL A 445 9.99 20.76 18.16
CA VAL A 445 10.65 21.55 19.23
C VAL A 445 9.64 22.23 20.15
N ASN A 446 8.55 22.77 19.58
CA ASN A 446 7.52 23.48 20.35
C ASN A 446 6.74 22.56 21.31
N ASN A 447 6.75 21.25 21.06
CA ASN A 447 5.97 20.25 21.79
C ASN A 447 6.87 19.39 22.70
N LYS A 448 8.13 19.78 22.91
CA LYS A 448 9.13 19.04 23.71
C LYS A 448 8.65 18.70 25.13
N SER A 449 7.88 19.59 25.77
CA SER A 449 7.37 19.38 27.13
C SER A 449 6.36 18.24 27.21
N LEU A 450 5.52 18.08 26.18
CA LEU A 450 4.60 16.96 26.06
C LEU A 450 5.37 15.64 25.96
N PHE A 451 6.36 15.57 25.06
CA PHE A 451 7.18 14.36 24.90
C PHE A 451 7.96 14.01 26.17
N ALA A 452 8.53 14.99 26.87
CA ALA A 452 9.18 14.75 28.16
C ALA A 452 8.19 14.23 29.22
N THR A 453 6.97 14.76 29.26
CA THR A 453 5.91 14.30 30.17
C THR A 453 5.55 12.85 29.88
N ILE A 454 5.40 12.49 28.60
CA ILE A 454 5.13 11.11 28.19
C ILE A 454 6.33 10.22 28.53
N ALA A 455 7.56 10.59 28.17
CA ALA A 455 8.76 9.79 28.43
C ALA A 455 8.95 9.44 29.92
N LEU A 456 8.50 10.31 30.82
CA LEU A 456 8.65 10.16 32.27
C LEU A 456 7.39 9.64 32.99
N ASN A 457 6.29 9.44 32.29
CA ASN A 457 5.06 8.92 32.88
C ASN A 457 5.15 7.39 33.03
N LYS A 458 5.26 6.93 34.28
CA LYS A 458 5.40 5.50 34.62
C LYS A 458 4.06 4.75 34.66
N ASN A 459 2.95 5.47 34.67
CA ASN A 459 1.58 4.93 34.72
C ASN A 459 0.99 4.78 33.31
N GLN A 460 1.80 4.39 32.34
CA GLN A 460 1.35 4.15 30.97
C GLN A 460 2.21 3.07 30.33
N GLY A 461 1.75 2.55 29.18
CA GLY A 461 2.48 1.58 28.39
C GLY A 461 3.95 1.95 28.12
N ILE A 462 4.85 0.98 28.30
CA ILE A 462 6.30 1.17 28.14
C ILE A 462 6.69 1.70 26.75
N LEU A 463 5.94 1.36 25.70
CA LEU A 463 6.23 1.84 24.34
C LEU A 463 5.93 3.34 24.16
N PHE A 464 4.93 3.90 24.86
CA PHE A 464 4.71 5.35 24.85
C PHE A 464 5.93 6.07 25.44
N GLN A 465 6.43 5.58 26.57
CA GLN A 465 7.63 6.11 27.21
C GLN A 465 8.85 5.98 26.28
N TYR A 466 9.03 4.81 25.66
CA TYR A 466 10.16 4.53 24.78
C TYR A 466 10.20 5.49 23.57
N TYR A 467 9.11 5.59 22.80
CA TYR A 467 9.09 6.46 21.61
C TYR A 467 9.18 7.94 21.98
N ALA A 468 8.50 8.38 23.05
CA ALA A 468 8.64 9.75 23.51
C ALA A 468 10.06 10.07 24.02
N LYS A 469 10.71 9.12 24.70
CA LYS A 469 12.13 9.20 25.06
C LYS A 469 12.97 9.40 23.82
N LYS A 470 12.80 8.58 22.77
CA LYS A 470 13.57 8.70 21.52
C LYS A 470 13.41 10.06 20.86
N ILE A 471 12.18 10.58 20.77
CA ILE A 471 11.93 11.95 20.28
C ILE A 471 12.70 12.98 21.11
N CYS A 472 12.68 12.87 22.45
CA CYS A 472 13.42 13.79 23.33
C CYS A 472 14.94 13.71 23.13
N LEU A 473 15.50 12.51 22.95
CA LEU A 473 16.94 12.34 22.69
C LEU A 473 17.34 13.01 21.36
N LEU A 474 16.54 12.82 20.31
CA LEU A 474 16.76 13.44 18.99
C LEU A 474 16.64 14.97 19.06
N LEU A 475 15.66 15.49 19.80
CA LEU A 475 15.51 16.92 20.05
C LEU A 475 16.71 17.53 20.80
N GLN A 476 17.25 16.81 21.79
CA GLN A 476 18.45 17.24 22.52
C GLN A 476 19.70 17.23 21.62
N GLN A 477 19.81 16.24 20.72
CA GLN A 477 20.91 16.18 19.75
C GLN A 477 20.84 17.34 18.75
N TYR A 478 19.63 17.71 18.33
CA TYR A 478 19.40 18.86 17.43
C TYR A 478 19.68 20.21 18.11
N SER A 479 19.33 20.35 19.39
CA SER A 479 19.59 21.55 20.18
C SER A 479 20.00 21.19 21.61
N SER A 480 21.26 21.47 21.96
CA SER A 480 21.85 21.10 23.26
C SER A 480 21.17 21.75 24.47
N ASP A 481 20.37 22.79 24.26
CA ASP A 481 19.62 23.49 25.32
C ASP A 481 18.13 23.15 25.27
N CYS A 482 17.74 22.06 24.58
CA CYS A 482 16.35 21.69 24.45
C CYS A 482 15.73 21.31 25.81
N PHE A 483 16.45 20.57 26.65
CA PHE A 483 16.01 20.19 27.99
C PHE A 483 17.01 20.64 29.08
N GLU A 484 16.50 20.95 30.26
CA GLU A 484 17.34 21.12 31.44
C GLU A 484 18.07 19.81 31.75
N LYS A 485 19.36 19.90 32.14
CA LYS A 485 20.22 18.74 32.40
C LYS A 485 19.57 17.69 33.33
N SER A 486 18.95 18.13 34.42
CA SER A 486 18.31 17.22 35.38
C SER A 486 17.08 16.48 34.81
N THR A 487 16.38 17.10 33.86
CA THR A 487 15.24 16.48 33.16
C THR A 487 15.76 15.51 32.10
N TYR A 488 16.78 15.92 31.35
CA TYR A 488 17.41 15.07 30.33
C TYR A 488 18.00 13.78 30.93
N GLU A 489 18.72 13.87 32.05
CA GLU A 489 19.27 12.70 32.75
C GLU A 489 18.17 11.70 33.19
N LYS A 490 16.97 12.19 33.52
CA LYS A 490 15.82 11.31 33.82
C LYS A 490 15.26 10.66 32.55
N ILE A 491 15.18 11.40 31.46
CA ILE A 491 14.72 10.91 30.16
C ILE A 491 15.68 9.82 29.64
N GLU A 492 16.99 10.03 29.73
CA GLU A 492 18.00 9.04 29.34
C GLU A 492 17.84 7.71 30.11
N LYS A 493 17.45 7.78 31.39
CA LYS A 493 17.22 6.63 32.26
C LYS A 493 15.82 6.01 32.13
N ALA A 494 14.89 6.64 31.42
CA ALA A 494 13.56 6.05 31.20
C ALA A 494 13.67 4.74 30.39
N CYS A 495 12.78 3.78 30.65
CA CYS A 495 12.79 2.44 30.03
C CYS A 495 14.08 1.61 30.26
N ILE A 496 14.90 1.95 31.25
CA ILE A 496 16.10 1.20 31.66
C ILE A 496 15.94 0.81 33.14
N THR A 497 16.33 -0.41 33.50
CA THR A 497 16.32 -0.86 34.91
C THR A 497 17.25 0.01 35.77
N GLN A 498 16.77 0.41 36.95
CA GLN A 498 17.56 1.14 37.94
C GLN A 498 18.14 0.22 39.03
N TYR A 499 17.75 -1.05 39.02
CA TYR A 499 18.23 -2.06 39.96
C TYR A 499 19.38 -2.87 39.35
N SER A 500 20.24 -3.39 40.23
CA SER A 500 21.25 -4.38 39.85
C SER A 500 20.57 -5.61 39.24
N THR A 501 21.13 -6.11 38.14
CA THR A 501 20.64 -7.31 37.47
C THR A 501 20.83 -8.53 38.35
N ILE A 502 19.94 -9.51 38.19
CA ILE A 502 20.07 -10.83 38.81
C ILE A 502 20.77 -11.75 37.81
N ASN A 503 21.99 -12.19 38.13
CA ASN A 503 22.75 -13.13 37.31
C ASN A 503 22.37 -14.56 37.64
N GLU A 504 21.24 -15.01 37.10
CA GLU A 504 20.69 -16.35 37.26
C GLU A 504 20.15 -16.83 35.91
N LYS A 505 20.05 -18.15 35.72
CA LYS A 505 19.44 -18.67 34.50
C LYS A 505 17.96 -18.26 34.43
N GLN A 506 17.51 -17.83 33.25
CA GLN A 506 16.16 -17.26 33.06
C GLN A 506 15.02 -18.15 33.58
N TYR A 507 15.23 -19.48 33.59
CA TYR A 507 14.23 -20.47 33.99
C TYR A 507 14.39 -20.98 35.44
N SER A 508 15.47 -20.64 36.15
CA SER A 508 15.73 -21.14 37.51
C SER A 508 15.24 -20.19 38.60
N TYR A 509 15.16 -18.89 38.33
CA TYR A 509 14.80 -17.88 39.32
C TYR A 509 13.29 -17.57 39.30
N GLN A 510 12.65 -17.63 40.48
CA GLN A 510 11.27 -17.20 40.67
C GLN A 510 11.09 -16.36 41.95
N THR A 511 10.26 -15.32 41.87
CA THR A 511 9.86 -14.46 42.99
C THR A 511 8.43 -13.95 42.78
N ASP A 512 7.81 -13.52 43.88
CA ASP A 512 6.56 -12.75 43.82
C ASP A 512 6.82 -11.26 43.57
N THR A 513 5.87 -10.59 42.91
CA THR A 513 5.91 -9.13 42.71
C THR A 513 5.69 -8.39 44.05
N PRO A 514 6.15 -7.14 44.19
CA PRO A 514 5.94 -6.33 45.40
C PRO A 514 4.47 -6.25 45.84
N TRP A 515 3.55 -6.15 44.88
CA TRP A 515 2.12 -6.05 45.16
C TRP A 515 1.53 -7.32 45.77
N HIS A 516 1.96 -8.50 45.30
CA HIS A 516 1.51 -9.78 45.86
C HIS A 516 2.13 -10.02 47.24
N LYS A 517 3.41 -9.70 47.44
CA LYS A 517 4.07 -9.80 48.76
C LYS A 517 3.41 -8.92 49.81
N ALA A 518 2.98 -7.73 49.41
CA ALA A 518 2.35 -6.75 50.29
C ALA A 518 0.82 -6.89 50.40
N ASP A 519 0.21 -7.79 49.63
CA ASP A 519 -1.26 -7.96 49.52
C ASP A 519 -1.98 -6.62 49.22
N THR A 520 -1.46 -5.88 48.24
CA THR A 520 -1.94 -4.52 47.89
C THR A 520 -2.77 -4.46 46.61
N LEU A 521 -3.04 -5.61 45.99
CA LEU A 521 -3.91 -5.66 44.82
C LEU A 521 -5.34 -5.32 45.22
N GLY A 522 -5.97 -4.43 44.44
CA GLY A 522 -7.37 -4.11 44.65
C GLY A 522 -8.29 -5.26 44.25
N VAL A 523 -9.59 -4.97 44.17
CA VAL A 523 -10.55 -5.95 43.65
C VAL A 523 -10.22 -6.27 42.19
N LEU A 524 -10.01 -7.54 41.89
CA LEU A 524 -9.68 -8.00 40.54
C LEU A 524 -10.96 -8.44 39.81
N SER A 525 -11.24 -7.81 38.67
CA SER A 525 -12.34 -8.22 37.81
C SER A 525 -12.10 -9.61 37.19
N ASN A 526 -13.17 -10.40 37.03
CA ASN A 526 -13.11 -11.64 36.25
C ASN A 526 -13.10 -11.31 34.75
N VAL A 527 -11.91 -11.22 34.14
CA VAL A 527 -11.67 -10.92 32.72
C VAL A 527 -10.88 -12.01 32.04
N TRP A 528 -11.27 -12.29 30.80
CA TRP A 528 -10.59 -13.18 29.88
C TRP A 528 -9.85 -12.30 28.88
N PHE A 529 -8.53 -12.39 28.90
CA PHE A 529 -7.66 -11.73 27.93
C PHE A 529 -7.74 -12.45 26.58
N ALA A 530 -7.08 -11.87 25.57
CA ALA A 530 -7.03 -12.44 24.22
C ALA A 530 -6.50 -13.89 24.20
N HIS A 531 -6.73 -14.58 23.09
CA HIS A 531 -6.40 -16.00 22.97
C HIS A 531 -4.89 -16.26 23.22
N ASP A 532 -4.59 -17.25 24.07
CA ASP A 532 -3.24 -17.67 24.50
C ASP A 532 -2.33 -16.54 25.04
N PHE A 533 -2.91 -15.43 25.52
CA PHE A 533 -2.14 -14.28 26.02
C PHE A 533 -1.34 -14.62 27.28
N ASP A 534 -1.87 -15.50 28.12
CA ASP A 534 -1.21 -16.04 29.31
C ASP A 534 0.13 -16.72 28.99
N ARG A 535 0.15 -17.61 27.99
CA ARG A 535 1.31 -18.43 27.66
C ARG A 535 2.32 -17.71 26.79
N TYR A 536 1.86 -16.95 25.80
CA TYR A 536 2.73 -16.40 24.77
C TYR A 536 3.02 -14.91 24.91
N TRP A 537 2.37 -14.19 25.83
CA TRP A 537 2.61 -12.75 26.04
C TRP A 537 2.96 -12.42 27.50
N PHE A 538 2.12 -12.82 28.45
CA PHE A 538 2.37 -12.60 29.88
C PHE A 538 3.54 -13.44 30.42
N ALA A 539 3.64 -14.72 30.04
CA ALA A 539 4.76 -15.55 30.50
C ALA A 539 6.13 -15.04 30.02
N PRO A 540 6.33 -14.60 28.75
CA PRO A 540 7.55 -13.93 28.35
C PRO A 540 7.91 -12.70 29.18
N LEU A 541 6.94 -11.82 29.47
CA LEU A 541 7.20 -10.66 30.33
C LEU A 541 7.58 -11.11 31.76
N GLY A 542 6.86 -12.10 32.29
CA GLY A 542 7.15 -12.66 33.62
C GLY A 542 8.58 -13.22 33.74
N ARG A 543 9.08 -13.87 32.67
CA ARG A 543 10.46 -14.38 32.60
C ARG A 543 11.52 -13.29 32.71
N VAL A 544 11.22 -12.04 32.34
CA VAL A 544 12.19 -10.94 32.48
C VAL A 544 12.47 -10.61 33.95
N PHE A 545 11.46 -10.77 34.82
CA PHE A 545 11.51 -10.40 36.24
C PHE A 545 11.48 -11.59 37.20
N GLY A 546 11.42 -12.81 36.67
CA GLY A 546 11.27 -14.04 37.46
C GLY A 546 9.90 -14.19 38.11
N VAL A 547 8.84 -13.62 37.53
CA VAL A 547 7.48 -13.66 38.09
C VAL A 547 6.60 -14.58 37.27
N SER A 548 5.61 -15.20 37.91
CA SER A 548 4.69 -16.11 37.23
C SER A 548 3.74 -15.37 36.29
N SER A 549 3.30 -16.03 35.21
CA SER A 549 2.32 -15.46 34.26
C SER A 549 1.01 -15.04 34.95
N SER A 550 0.56 -15.78 35.97
CA SER A 550 -0.62 -15.43 36.76
C SER A 550 -0.47 -14.09 37.49
N GLN A 551 0.72 -13.78 38.02
CA GLN A 551 0.96 -12.50 38.69
C GLN A 551 0.97 -11.32 37.70
N VAL A 552 1.51 -11.53 36.50
CA VAL A 552 1.42 -10.55 35.40
C VAL A 552 -0.04 -10.31 35.03
N GLN A 553 -0.82 -11.38 34.92
CA GLN A 553 -2.26 -11.32 34.64
C GLN A 553 -3.03 -10.57 35.73
N ASP A 554 -2.72 -10.78 37.02
CA ASP A 554 -3.40 -10.12 38.12
C ASP A 554 -3.05 -8.63 38.21
N LEU A 555 -1.80 -8.25 37.88
CA LEU A 555 -1.43 -6.85 37.67
C LEU A 555 -2.21 -6.22 36.51
N ALA A 556 -2.37 -6.92 35.38
CA ALA A 556 -3.16 -6.42 34.26
C ALA A 556 -4.64 -6.19 34.65
N LYS A 557 -5.26 -7.12 35.41
CA LYS A 557 -6.63 -6.93 35.94
C LYS A 557 -6.73 -5.75 36.90
N ASN A 558 -5.71 -5.57 37.76
CA ASN A 558 -5.64 -4.46 38.69
C ASN A 558 -5.56 -3.11 37.97
N ILE A 559 -4.72 -3.00 36.93
CA ILE A 559 -4.62 -1.80 36.08
C ILE A 559 -5.98 -1.53 35.43
N LEU A 560 -6.56 -2.53 34.78
CA LEU A 560 -7.84 -2.40 34.07
C LEU A 560 -8.97 -1.88 34.98
N SER A 561 -9.09 -2.44 36.18
CA SER A 561 -10.18 -2.12 37.11
C SER A 561 -9.92 -0.85 37.91
N ASN A 562 -8.72 -0.72 38.48
CA ASN A 562 -8.44 0.28 39.52
C ASN A 562 -7.69 1.52 38.99
N LEU A 563 -6.97 1.41 37.87
CA LEU A 563 -6.26 2.55 37.26
C LEU A 563 -7.01 3.11 36.05
N TRP A 564 -7.44 2.24 35.13
CA TRP A 564 -8.21 2.66 33.97
C TRP A 564 -9.69 2.89 34.31
N GLY A 565 -10.17 2.34 35.43
CA GLY A 565 -11.55 2.52 35.89
C GLY A 565 -12.57 1.90 34.94
N MET A 566 -12.20 0.85 34.19
CA MET A 566 -13.08 0.25 33.19
C MET A 566 -14.13 -0.65 33.85
N GLU A 567 -15.40 -0.29 33.68
CA GLU A 567 -16.53 -1.12 34.12
C GLU A 567 -16.85 -2.21 33.08
N LEU A 568 -16.69 -3.46 33.49
CA LEU A 568 -16.83 -4.60 32.60
C LEU A 568 -18.25 -5.18 32.69
N LYS A 569 -18.99 -5.11 31.59
CA LYS A 569 -20.33 -5.71 31.47
C LYS A 569 -20.29 -7.23 31.41
N SER A 570 -19.16 -7.81 31.00
CA SER A 570 -18.96 -9.26 30.92
C SER A 570 -17.49 -9.61 31.06
N SER A 571 -17.19 -10.87 31.38
CA SER A 571 -15.81 -11.35 31.45
C SER A 571 -15.10 -11.41 30.09
N HIS A 572 -15.84 -11.36 28.99
CA HIS A 572 -15.27 -11.34 27.64
C HIS A 572 -15.28 -9.92 27.07
N LEU A 573 -14.14 -9.51 26.52
CA LEU A 573 -13.97 -8.23 25.82
C LEU A 573 -14.39 -8.40 24.35
N LYS A 574 -15.70 -8.49 24.10
CA LYS A 574 -16.22 -8.65 22.73
C LYS A 574 -16.13 -7.35 21.95
N ASP A 575 -15.62 -7.43 20.74
CA ASP A 575 -15.67 -6.33 19.79
C ASP A 575 -17.07 -6.17 19.19
N SER A 576 -17.57 -4.93 19.19
CA SER A 576 -18.81 -4.54 18.51
C SER A 576 -18.78 -4.75 16.99
N ARG A 577 -17.58 -4.82 16.39
CA ARG A 577 -17.35 -5.05 14.96
C ARG A 577 -17.17 -6.53 14.61
N ALA A 578 -17.19 -7.43 15.60
CA ALA A 578 -16.86 -8.84 15.39
C ALA A 578 -17.69 -9.53 14.29
N GLU A 579 -18.95 -9.13 14.10
CA GLU A 579 -19.81 -9.70 13.05
C GLU A 579 -19.34 -9.31 11.63
N LEU A 580 -18.76 -8.12 11.45
CA LEU A 580 -18.20 -7.66 10.17
C LEU A 580 -17.02 -8.54 9.74
N TRP A 581 -16.21 -8.98 10.71
CA TRP A 581 -14.98 -9.73 10.45
C TRP A 581 -15.19 -11.24 10.31
N ARG A 582 -16.35 -11.77 10.72
CA ARG A 582 -16.70 -13.20 10.63
C ARG A 582 -17.01 -13.69 9.21
N GLY A 583 -17.02 -12.79 8.21
CA GLY A 583 -17.22 -13.17 6.80
C GLY A 583 -16.12 -14.10 6.26
N ARG A 584 -16.42 -14.90 5.23
CA ARG A 584 -15.47 -15.89 4.66
C ARG A 584 -14.11 -15.30 4.24
N ARG A 585 -14.06 -14.01 3.87
CA ARG A 585 -12.82 -13.34 3.43
C ARG A 585 -11.89 -12.99 4.61
N ASN A 586 -12.44 -12.55 5.74
CA ASN A 586 -11.65 -11.98 6.84
C ASN A 586 -11.65 -12.85 8.11
N SER A 587 -12.28 -14.03 8.04
CA SER A 587 -12.48 -14.91 9.21
C SER A 587 -11.20 -15.32 9.96
N ARG A 588 -10.03 -15.22 9.32
CA ARG A 588 -8.72 -15.54 9.92
C ARG A 588 -7.90 -14.31 10.31
N ASP A 589 -8.32 -13.10 9.92
CA ASP A 589 -7.52 -11.89 10.10
C ASP A 589 -7.44 -11.44 11.57
N THR A 590 -8.41 -11.85 12.38
CA THR A 590 -8.41 -11.66 13.84
C THR A 590 -7.71 -12.80 14.59
N SER A 591 -7.34 -13.87 13.90
CA SER A 591 -6.66 -15.01 14.50
C SER A 591 -5.16 -14.76 14.64
N HIS A 592 -4.60 -15.17 15.77
CA HIS A 592 -3.16 -15.12 16.03
C HIS A 592 -2.74 -16.33 16.87
N SER A 593 -1.47 -16.69 16.84
CA SER A 593 -0.93 -17.80 17.65
C SER A 593 0.54 -17.60 17.96
N HIS A 594 1.04 -18.23 19.04
CA HIS A 594 2.47 -18.24 19.35
C HIS A 594 3.12 -16.85 19.39
N SER A 595 2.38 -15.85 19.88
CA SER A 595 2.79 -14.44 19.95
C SER A 595 3.07 -13.77 18.60
N SER A 596 2.35 -14.18 17.56
CA SER A 596 2.15 -13.40 16.33
C SER A 596 1.16 -12.26 16.55
N TYR A 597 1.32 -11.17 15.79
CA TYR A 597 0.34 -10.08 15.75
C TYR A 597 -0.73 -10.38 14.69
N PRO A 598 -2.04 -10.18 14.98
CA PRO A 598 -3.09 -10.38 13.99
C PRO A 598 -3.10 -9.25 12.93
N ASN A 599 -3.78 -9.49 11.82
CA ASN A 599 -4.01 -8.45 10.79
C ASN A 599 -5.07 -7.44 11.22
N ILE A 600 -6.04 -7.90 12.02
CA ILE A 600 -7.09 -7.11 12.65
C ILE A 600 -7.01 -7.34 14.16
N ASP A 601 -6.70 -6.27 14.89
CA ASP A 601 -6.73 -6.29 16.35
C ASP A 601 -8.19 -6.16 16.81
N ASP A 602 -8.76 -7.23 17.36
CA ASP A 602 -10.06 -7.10 18.02
C ASP A 602 -9.93 -6.40 19.37
N TYR A 603 -11.06 -6.00 19.95
CA TYR A 603 -11.04 -5.24 21.21
C TYR A 603 -10.36 -6.01 22.35
N SER A 604 -10.45 -7.34 22.35
CA SER A 604 -9.78 -8.18 23.35
C SER A 604 -8.27 -8.13 23.21
N PHE A 605 -7.74 -8.25 21.99
CA PHE A 605 -6.31 -8.13 21.70
C PHE A 605 -5.80 -6.73 22.02
N TYR A 606 -6.51 -5.69 21.55
CA TYR A 606 -6.20 -4.28 21.82
C TYR A 606 -5.99 -4.00 23.32
N ILE A 607 -6.97 -4.37 24.16
CA ILE A 607 -6.88 -4.14 25.61
C ILE A 607 -5.77 -5.00 26.23
N SER A 608 -5.67 -6.28 25.86
CA SER A 608 -4.64 -7.19 26.42
C SER A 608 -3.22 -6.72 26.11
N TYR A 609 -2.99 -6.24 24.88
CA TYR A 609 -1.72 -5.71 24.42
C TYR A 609 -1.31 -4.46 25.19
N HIS A 610 -2.18 -3.47 25.32
CA HIS A 610 -1.83 -2.24 26.04
C HIS A 610 -1.65 -2.46 27.55
N LEU A 611 -2.41 -3.39 28.15
CA LEU A 611 -2.21 -3.79 29.55
C LEU A 611 -0.85 -4.46 29.76
N LEU A 612 -0.42 -5.36 28.86
CA LEU A 612 0.92 -5.96 28.91
C LEU A 612 2.02 -4.88 28.94
N LEU A 613 1.91 -3.88 28.07
CA LEU A 613 2.88 -2.79 28.00
C LEU A 613 2.90 -1.94 29.26
N GLU A 614 1.76 -1.73 29.92
CA GLU A 614 1.70 -0.97 31.17
C GLU A 614 2.20 -1.79 32.37
N VAL A 615 1.88 -3.09 32.44
CA VAL A 615 2.48 -4.00 33.44
C VAL A 615 4.00 -4.01 33.31
N ALA A 616 4.54 -4.05 32.08
CA ALA A 616 5.97 -3.99 31.85
C ALA A 616 6.60 -2.70 32.40
N SER A 617 5.92 -1.56 32.26
CA SER A 617 6.33 -0.29 32.87
C SER A 617 6.39 -0.38 34.40
N GLN A 618 5.33 -0.89 35.04
CA GLN A 618 5.27 -1.01 36.51
C GLN A 618 6.33 -1.94 37.07
N LEU A 619 6.55 -3.09 36.40
CA LEU A 619 7.55 -4.07 36.81
C LEU A 619 8.97 -3.51 36.67
N LEU A 620 9.29 -2.85 35.56
CA LEU A 620 10.61 -2.25 35.33
C LEU A 620 10.98 -1.23 36.42
N GLU A 621 10.00 -0.45 36.88
CA GLU A 621 10.20 0.54 37.94
C GLU A 621 10.39 -0.08 39.33
N SER A 622 9.86 -1.29 39.55
CA SER A 622 9.68 -1.85 40.89
C SER A 622 10.50 -3.11 41.16
N MET A 623 11.13 -3.69 40.13
CA MET A 623 11.82 -4.98 40.22
C MET A 623 13.12 -5.01 39.40
N PRO A 624 14.13 -5.78 39.85
CA PRO A 624 15.31 -6.07 39.05
C PRO A 624 15.00 -6.99 37.87
N VAL A 625 15.82 -6.87 36.83
CA VAL A 625 15.77 -7.69 35.60
C VAL A 625 16.76 -8.85 35.70
N ILE A 626 16.39 -10.01 35.18
CA ILE A 626 17.28 -11.17 35.06
C ILE A 626 18.25 -10.98 33.88
N HIS A 627 19.51 -11.31 34.11
CA HIS A 627 20.53 -11.41 33.08
C HIS A 627 21.08 -12.83 33.07
N ASP A 628 20.91 -13.52 31.95
CA ASP A 628 21.44 -14.86 31.75
C ASP A 628 22.84 -14.74 31.14
N GLU A 629 23.87 -15.22 31.84
CA GLU A 629 25.28 -15.11 31.42
C GLU A 629 25.57 -15.87 30.11
N ASP A 630 24.69 -16.79 29.71
CA ASP A 630 24.79 -17.53 28.44
C ASP A 630 24.35 -16.67 27.22
N TYR A 631 23.81 -15.45 27.44
CA TYR A 631 23.30 -14.56 26.40
C TYR A 631 23.95 -13.17 26.43
N ASP A 632 24.29 -12.65 25.24
CA ASP A 632 24.93 -11.33 25.08
C ASP A 632 24.01 -10.14 25.39
N VAL A 633 22.68 -10.35 25.39
CA VAL A 633 21.66 -9.31 25.62
C VAL A 633 20.86 -9.64 26.88
N ASN A 634 20.56 -8.63 27.71
CA ASN A 634 19.73 -8.86 28.89
C ASN A 634 18.27 -9.17 28.50
N CYS A 635 17.55 -9.93 29.35
CA CYS A 635 16.20 -10.39 29.04
C CYS A 635 15.19 -9.25 28.82
N TRP A 636 15.44 -8.05 29.38
CA TRP A 636 14.57 -6.89 29.19
C TRP A 636 14.72 -6.30 27.78
N GLU A 637 15.94 -6.12 27.30
CA GLU A 637 16.21 -5.62 25.95
C GLU A 637 15.69 -6.58 24.90
N GLU A 638 15.89 -7.89 25.08
CA GLU A 638 15.32 -8.91 24.19
C GLU A 638 13.79 -8.82 24.15
N TRP A 639 13.13 -8.78 25.32
CA TRP A 639 11.67 -8.67 25.39
C TRP A 639 11.16 -7.36 24.77
N LEU A 640 11.81 -6.24 25.07
CA LEU A 640 11.41 -4.93 24.54
C LEU A 640 11.57 -4.88 23.03
N ASN A 641 12.69 -5.36 22.48
CA ASN A 641 12.99 -5.37 21.05
C ASN A 641 11.91 -6.12 20.25
N ARG A 642 11.39 -7.23 20.77
CA ARG A 642 10.27 -7.97 20.18
C ARG A 642 8.98 -7.14 20.01
N HIS A 643 8.78 -6.13 20.84
CA HIS A 643 7.58 -5.30 20.86
C HIS A 643 7.78 -3.91 20.23
N LEU A 644 9.00 -3.56 19.83
CA LEU A 644 9.25 -2.31 19.12
C LEU A 644 8.60 -2.36 17.74
N ILE A 645 7.76 -1.35 17.46
CA ILE A 645 7.14 -1.13 16.15
C ILE A 645 8.17 -0.69 15.11
N LEU A 646 8.99 0.32 15.40
CA LEU A 646 10.11 0.71 14.54
C LEU A 646 11.32 -0.19 14.82
N ASN A 647 12.04 -0.52 13.74
CA ASN A 647 13.33 -1.19 13.80
C ASN A 647 14.42 -0.40 14.56
N LYS A 648 15.60 -1.02 14.70
CA LYS A 648 16.72 -0.58 15.55
C LYS A 648 17.21 0.85 15.27
N ASP A 649 17.04 1.34 14.03
CA ASP A 649 17.54 2.65 13.58
C ASP A 649 16.45 3.71 13.39
N HIS A 650 15.26 3.46 13.98
CA HIS A 650 14.09 4.34 13.86
C HIS A 650 13.62 4.55 12.42
N LEU A 651 13.96 3.62 11.51
CA LEU A 651 13.53 3.60 10.12
C LEU A 651 12.27 2.74 9.98
N LEU A 652 11.47 3.03 8.96
CA LEU A 652 10.40 2.13 8.55
C LEU A 652 10.98 1.02 7.68
N LEU A 653 10.56 -0.22 7.87
CA LEU A 653 10.99 -1.36 7.06
C LEU A 653 10.68 -1.13 5.57
N SER A 654 9.57 -0.44 5.26
CA SER A 654 9.21 -0.04 3.89
C SER A 654 10.16 1.00 3.26
N GLU A 655 11.02 1.65 4.05
CA GLU A 655 12.14 2.46 3.54
C GLU A 655 13.34 1.63 3.12
N LEU A 656 13.44 0.39 3.60
CA LEU A 656 14.46 -0.55 3.16
C LEU A 656 14.08 -1.23 1.84
N ARG A 657 12.81 -1.14 1.40
CA ARG A 657 12.31 -1.66 0.11
C ARG A 657 12.82 -0.79 -1.05
N ASP A 658 13.75 -1.34 -1.80
CA ASP A 658 14.26 -0.81 -3.07
C ASP A 658 13.25 -0.96 -4.21
N ALA A 659 13.48 -0.13 -5.23
CA ALA A 659 12.86 -0.27 -6.53
C ALA A 659 13.14 -1.66 -7.12
N ILE A 660 12.11 -2.28 -7.71
CA ILE A 660 12.27 -3.52 -8.46
C ILE A 660 13.24 -3.26 -9.65
N PRO A 661 14.20 -4.16 -9.91
CA PRO A 661 15.09 -4.07 -11.06
C PRO A 661 14.34 -3.88 -12.38
N VAL A 662 14.73 -2.85 -13.15
CA VAL A 662 14.10 -2.52 -14.43
C VAL A 662 14.48 -3.53 -15.51
N ARG A 663 15.75 -3.96 -15.50
CA ARG A 663 16.22 -5.04 -16.36
C ARG A 663 15.82 -6.36 -15.71
N LYS A 664 15.10 -7.15 -16.49
CA LYS A 664 14.54 -8.44 -16.13
C LYS A 664 15.21 -9.53 -16.97
N SER A 665 15.17 -10.77 -16.51
CA SER A 665 15.68 -11.91 -17.30
C SER A 665 14.96 -11.99 -18.65
N ASP A 666 15.69 -12.33 -19.72
CA ASP A 666 15.16 -12.35 -21.08
C ASP A 666 13.92 -13.26 -21.22
N TRP A 667 13.92 -14.40 -20.50
CA TRP A 667 12.84 -15.37 -20.50
C TRP A 667 11.47 -14.81 -20.05
N ILE A 668 11.45 -13.70 -19.32
CA ILE A 668 10.20 -13.04 -18.91
C ILE A 668 9.37 -12.64 -20.11
N ASN A 669 10.01 -12.24 -21.21
CA ASN A 669 9.30 -11.82 -22.42
C ASN A 669 9.11 -12.96 -23.42
N GLU A 670 9.66 -14.13 -23.13
CA GLU A 670 9.54 -15.32 -23.97
C GLU A 670 8.20 -16.04 -23.72
N GLU A 671 7.70 -16.65 -24.79
CA GLU A 671 6.52 -17.51 -24.73
C GLU A 671 6.77 -18.74 -23.85
N TYR A 672 5.69 -19.30 -23.32
CA TYR A 672 5.77 -20.47 -22.47
C TYR A 672 6.45 -21.64 -23.19
N ASN A 673 7.49 -22.20 -22.57
CA ASN A 673 8.21 -23.38 -23.05
C ASN A 673 8.29 -24.44 -21.94
N LYS A 674 7.90 -25.68 -22.24
CA LYS A 674 7.97 -26.80 -21.28
C LYS A 674 9.41 -27.17 -20.91
N ASP A 675 10.35 -26.95 -21.82
CA ASP A 675 11.76 -27.26 -21.61
C ASP A 675 12.52 -26.11 -20.92
N TRP A 676 11.87 -24.97 -20.66
CA TRP A 676 12.46 -23.79 -20.00
C TRP A 676 13.18 -24.15 -18.69
N LEU A 677 12.62 -25.10 -17.95
CA LEU A 677 13.18 -25.66 -16.71
C LEU A 677 14.64 -26.13 -16.86
N TRP A 678 15.00 -26.63 -18.05
CA TRP A 678 16.31 -27.22 -18.35
C TRP A 678 17.22 -26.29 -19.17
N GLN A 679 16.71 -25.15 -19.62
CA GLN A 679 17.40 -24.21 -20.50
C GLN A 679 18.33 -23.27 -19.71
N ILE A 680 19.15 -23.83 -18.83
CA ILE A 680 20.16 -23.08 -18.08
C ILE A 680 21.49 -23.23 -18.79
N SER A 681 22.05 -22.10 -19.22
CA SER A 681 23.29 -22.03 -19.98
C SER A 681 24.47 -21.56 -19.13
N GLU A 682 25.69 -21.68 -19.67
CA GLU A 682 26.88 -21.18 -18.99
C GLU A 682 26.89 -19.64 -18.86
N THR A 683 26.26 -18.92 -19.79
CA THR A 683 26.22 -17.45 -19.79
C THR A 683 25.32 -16.91 -18.68
N ASP A 684 24.24 -17.61 -18.35
CA ASP A 684 23.28 -17.22 -17.31
C ASP A 684 23.99 -16.98 -15.96
N PHE A 685 24.95 -17.85 -15.60
CA PHE A 685 25.72 -17.70 -14.36
C PHE A 685 26.55 -16.42 -14.33
N ILE A 686 27.14 -16.01 -15.45
CA ILE A 686 27.96 -14.80 -15.55
C ILE A 686 27.08 -13.55 -15.57
N GLU A 687 25.97 -13.59 -16.30
CA GLU A 687 24.99 -12.50 -16.38
C GLU A 687 24.33 -12.21 -15.03
N HIS A 688 24.04 -13.25 -14.25
CA HIS A 688 23.55 -13.09 -12.88
C HIS A 688 24.63 -12.65 -11.89
N LEU A 689 25.88 -13.09 -12.07
CA LEU A 689 26.98 -12.75 -11.15
C LEU A 689 27.42 -11.28 -11.30
N ILE A 690 27.55 -10.79 -12.53
CA ILE A 690 28.19 -9.50 -12.84
C ILE A 690 27.14 -8.41 -13.03
N VAL A 691 27.25 -7.34 -12.25
CA VAL A 691 26.43 -6.14 -12.37
C VAL A 691 27.31 -4.97 -12.82
N GLN A 692 26.93 -4.33 -13.93
CA GLN A 692 27.60 -3.14 -14.46
C GLN A 692 26.84 -1.87 -14.02
N ASP A 693 27.49 -1.01 -13.22
CA ASP A 693 26.92 0.24 -12.71
C ASP A 693 27.79 1.44 -13.11
N ASN A 694 27.32 2.25 -14.06
CA ASN A 694 27.90 3.55 -14.46
C ASN A 694 29.44 3.55 -14.58
N SER A 695 30.01 2.53 -15.26
CA SER A 695 31.45 2.25 -15.50
C SER A 695 32.21 1.48 -14.41
N SER A 696 31.54 1.04 -13.35
CA SER A 696 32.11 0.18 -12.30
C SER A 696 31.55 -1.24 -12.33
N THR A 697 32.43 -2.23 -12.17
CA THR A 697 32.06 -3.64 -12.08
C THR A 697 31.74 -4.03 -10.64
N TRP A 698 30.56 -4.62 -10.45
CA TRP A 698 30.06 -5.16 -9.18
C TRP A 698 29.74 -6.64 -9.33
N LEU A 699 29.84 -7.39 -8.23
CA LEU A 699 29.47 -8.80 -8.20
C LEU A 699 28.39 -9.02 -7.14
N ASN A 700 27.39 -9.84 -7.46
CA ASN A 700 26.49 -10.41 -6.46
C ASN A 700 27.29 -11.46 -5.67
N VAL A 701 27.51 -11.20 -4.38
CA VAL A 701 28.39 -12.01 -3.53
C VAL A 701 27.64 -12.84 -2.50
N GLU A 702 26.42 -12.42 -2.14
CA GLU A 702 25.57 -13.09 -1.16
C GLU A 702 24.09 -12.81 -1.44
N GLY A 703 23.21 -13.64 -0.87
CA GLY A 703 21.76 -13.46 -0.93
C GLY A 703 21.09 -14.20 -2.09
N SER A 704 19.87 -13.80 -2.40
CA SER A 704 19.03 -14.51 -3.38
C SER A 704 18.00 -13.60 -4.03
N TRP A 705 17.41 -14.07 -5.13
CA TRP A 705 16.16 -13.53 -5.65
C TRP A 705 15.34 -14.59 -6.36
N ASP A 706 14.05 -14.30 -6.47
CA ASP A 706 13.03 -15.01 -7.21
C ASP A 706 12.48 -14.07 -8.28
N GLU A 707 12.46 -14.56 -9.51
CA GLU A 707 11.82 -13.89 -10.64
C GLU A 707 10.65 -14.76 -11.10
N TYR A 708 9.43 -14.22 -10.98
CA TYR A 708 8.21 -14.97 -11.16
C TYR A 708 7.34 -14.39 -12.28
N LYS A 709 6.92 -15.24 -13.22
CA LYS A 709 5.95 -14.88 -14.25
C LYS A 709 5.25 -16.10 -14.82
N ASP A 710 3.92 -16.04 -15.00
CA ASP A 710 3.12 -17.06 -15.68
C ASP A 710 3.39 -18.50 -15.16
N SER A 711 3.35 -18.70 -13.84
CA SER A 711 3.65 -19.99 -13.20
C SER A 711 5.08 -20.50 -13.39
N ARG A 712 6.01 -19.67 -13.89
CA ARG A 712 7.45 -19.96 -13.95
C ARG A 712 8.17 -19.16 -12.87
N ASN A 713 8.95 -19.84 -12.03
CA ASN A 713 9.79 -19.21 -11.02
C ASN A 713 11.27 -19.57 -11.23
N GLU A 714 12.11 -18.56 -11.44
CA GLU A 714 13.56 -18.68 -11.45
C GLU A 714 14.12 -18.16 -10.13
N HIS A 715 14.66 -19.08 -9.32
CA HIS A 715 15.31 -18.78 -8.05
C HIS A 715 16.83 -18.78 -8.25
N VAL A 716 17.47 -17.67 -7.93
CA VAL A 716 18.92 -17.50 -8.02
C VAL A 716 19.50 -17.22 -6.64
N THR A 717 20.59 -17.89 -6.29
CA THR A 717 21.29 -17.71 -5.00
C THR A 717 22.77 -17.46 -5.23
N PHE A 718 23.35 -16.62 -4.39
CA PHE A 718 24.77 -16.28 -4.34
C PHE A 718 25.30 -16.63 -2.97
N SER A 719 26.49 -17.20 -2.92
CA SER A 719 27.24 -17.34 -1.69
C SER A 719 28.72 -17.12 -1.91
N SER A 720 29.43 -16.59 -0.92
CA SER A 720 30.87 -16.36 -1.05
C SER A 720 31.65 -16.57 0.24
N VAL A 721 32.86 -17.11 0.10
CA VAL A 721 33.79 -17.38 1.20
C VAL A 721 35.21 -16.99 0.83
N LEU A 722 36.01 -16.63 1.83
CA LEU A 722 37.45 -16.40 1.66
C LEU A 722 38.19 -17.73 1.70
N VAL A 723 39.10 -17.92 0.75
CA VAL A 723 39.84 -19.17 0.55
C VAL A 723 41.33 -18.88 0.54
N PRO A 724 42.16 -19.63 1.27
CA PRO A 724 43.61 -19.54 1.12
C PRO A 724 44.02 -19.78 -0.34
N LYS A 725 44.90 -18.92 -0.88
CA LYS A 725 45.29 -18.95 -2.31
C LYS A 725 45.80 -20.33 -2.78
N GLU A 726 46.54 -21.02 -1.90
CA GLU A 726 47.09 -22.36 -2.18
C GLU A 726 46.01 -23.44 -2.33
N LEU A 727 44.81 -23.19 -1.80
CA LEU A 727 43.70 -24.13 -1.74
C LEU A 727 42.57 -23.79 -2.72
N SER A 728 42.60 -22.62 -3.37
CA SER A 728 41.51 -22.15 -4.22
C SER A 728 41.26 -23.05 -5.45
N GLN A 729 42.32 -23.60 -6.04
CA GLN A 729 42.19 -24.59 -7.11
C GLN A 729 41.59 -25.92 -6.61
N SER A 730 42.01 -26.38 -5.43
CA SER A 730 41.50 -27.60 -4.81
C SER A 730 40.03 -27.47 -4.46
N LEU A 731 39.59 -26.32 -3.92
CA LEU A 731 38.17 -26.04 -3.67
C LEU A 731 37.36 -26.13 -4.96
N LEU A 732 37.82 -25.44 -6.00
CA LEU A 732 37.12 -25.39 -7.28
C LEU A 732 36.93 -26.80 -7.89
N LEU A 733 37.99 -27.62 -7.88
CA LEU A 733 37.91 -29.02 -8.32
C LEU A 733 37.00 -29.87 -7.43
N THR A 734 36.99 -29.62 -6.13
CA THR A 734 36.14 -30.33 -5.17
C THR A 734 34.66 -30.02 -5.44
N THR A 735 34.31 -28.75 -5.65
CA THR A 735 32.89 -28.36 -5.88
C THR A 735 32.27 -28.98 -7.13
N ILE A 736 33.08 -29.30 -8.15
CA ILE A 736 32.59 -29.90 -9.41
C ILE A 736 32.56 -31.42 -9.37
N ASN A 737 33.47 -32.04 -8.62
CA ASN A 737 33.51 -33.49 -8.44
C ASN A 737 32.75 -33.94 -7.19
N PHE A 738 31.98 -33.04 -6.56
CA PHE A 738 31.23 -33.34 -5.36
C PHE A 738 30.04 -34.22 -5.70
N ASP A 739 30.17 -35.52 -5.41
CA ASP A 739 29.13 -36.49 -5.65
C ASP A 739 28.48 -36.89 -4.31
N ASN A 740 27.24 -36.46 -4.10
CA ASN A 740 26.40 -36.90 -2.99
C ASN A 740 24.98 -37.20 -3.50
N HIS A 741 24.13 -37.77 -2.65
CA HIS A 741 22.75 -38.13 -3.00
C HIS A 741 21.85 -36.95 -3.43
N MET A 742 22.29 -35.69 -3.26
CA MET A 742 21.59 -34.49 -3.71
C MET A 742 22.36 -33.72 -4.81
N HIS A 743 23.58 -34.14 -5.14
CA HIS A 743 24.60 -33.44 -5.95
C HIS A 743 24.79 -31.94 -5.63
N GLU A 744 24.62 -31.54 -4.36
CA GLU A 744 24.74 -30.13 -3.91
C GLU A 744 25.95 -29.93 -2.97
N CYS A 745 26.86 -29.02 -3.33
CA CYS A 745 28.07 -28.68 -2.58
C CYS A 745 28.02 -27.21 -2.13
N TYR A 746 27.81 -26.95 -0.83
CA TYR A 746 27.72 -25.60 -0.29
C TYR A 746 29.09 -25.08 0.16
N LEU A 747 29.44 -23.84 -0.21
CA LEU A 747 30.71 -23.22 0.19
C LEU A 747 30.87 -23.13 1.72
N TYR A 748 29.78 -22.86 2.43
CA TYR A 748 29.76 -22.77 3.89
C TYR A 748 30.13 -24.08 4.61
N ASN A 749 29.99 -25.24 3.95
CA ASN A 749 30.41 -26.52 4.53
C ASN A 749 31.94 -26.61 4.77
N TYR A 750 32.71 -25.71 4.15
CA TYR A 750 34.16 -25.61 4.31
C TYR A 750 34.58 -24.50 5.29
N CYS A 751 33.62 -23.81 5.92
CA CYS A 751 33.88 -22.84 6.99
C CYS A 751 33.78 -23.52 8.36
N GLU A 752 34.40 -22.93 9.39
CA GLU A 752 34.20 -23.37 10.78
C GLU A 752 32.74 -23.11 11.21
N SER A 753 32.09 -24.12 11.79
CA SER A 753 30.79 -23.94 12.43
C SER A 753 30.97 -23.67 13.93
N ASP A 754 30.31 -22.64 14.47
CA ASP A 754 30.32 -22.34 15.91
C ASP A 754 29.85 -23.52 16.79
N TYR A 755 29.10 -24.46 16.21
CA TYR A 755 28.52 -25.63 16.90
C TYR A 755 29.26 -26.96 16.67
N GLY A 756 30.41 -26.96 15.98
CA GLY A 756 31.07 -28.19 15.53
C GLY A 756 32.52 -28.29 15.93
N HIS A 757 32.81 -29.16 16.91
CA HIS A 757 34.16 -29.68 17.12
C HIS A 757 34.62 -30.53 15.91
N ARG A 758 35.08 -29.89 14.84
CA ARG A 758 35.82 -30.54 13.76
C ARG A 758 37.23 -29.99 13.70
N ASN A 759 38.13 -30.65 14.42
CA ASN A 759 39.57 -30.56 14.19
C ASN A 759 39.90 -31.17 12.82
N SER A 760 40.02 -30.34 11.79
CA SER A 760 40.79 -30.71 10.61
C SER A 760 41.61 -29.50 10.16
N GLU A 761 42.86 -29.45 10.60
CA GLU A 761 43.79 -28.30 10.48
C GLU A 761 44.19 -27.92 9.04
N ASN A 762 43.66 -28.56 7.99
CA ASN A 762 44.27 -28.47 6.64
C ASN A 762 43.38 -27.88 5.52
N PHE A 763 42.09 -27.60 5.74
CA PHE A 763 41.25 -26.93 4.74
C PHE A 763 40.11 -26.14 5.39
N GLN A 764 40.32 -24.84 5.61
CA GLN A 764 39.32 -23.96 6.23
C GLN A 764 39.14 -22.68 5.41
N CYS A 765 37.92 -22.51 4.90
CA CYS A 765 37.45 -21.24 4.36
C CYS A 765 36.95 -20.34 5.50
N LYS A 766 36.81 -19.04 5.24
CA LYS A 766 36.25 -18.09 6.21
C LYS A 766 35.06 -17.35 5.62
N GLU A 767 33.98 -17.28 6.38
CA GLU A 767 32.86 -16.39 6.09
C GLU A 767 33.27 -14.94 6.34
N TRP A 768 33.01 -14.06 5.38
CA TRP A 768 33.38 -12.65 5.50
C TRP A 768 32.16 -11.72 5.58
N LEU A 769 30.98 -12.23 5.24
CA LEU A 769 29.69 -11.60 5.43
C LEU A 769 28.88 -12.39 6.47
N ILE A 770 28.11 -11.70 7.30
CA ILE A 770 27.21 -12.29 8.29
C ILE A 770 25.86 -11.57 8.28
N GLN A 771 24.78 -12.30 8.56
CA GLN A 771 23.48 -11.72 8.86
C GLN A 771 23.25 -11.77 10.37
N GLU A 772 23.03 -10.59 10.95
CA GLU A 772 22.65 -10.43 12.35
C GLU A 772 21.34 -9.65 12.42
N GLY A 773 20.39 -10.07 13.26
CA GLY A 773 19.16 -9.32 13.50
C GLY A 773 17.94 -10.20 13.79
N GLU A 774 16.95 -9.62 14.45
CA GLU A 774 15.68 -10.26 14.81
C GLU A 774 14.57 -9.90 13.82
N HIS A 775 13.57 -10.78 13.70
CA HIS A 775 12.42 -10.54 12.85
C HIS A 775 11.47 -9.54 13.52
N ASN A 776 11.17 -8.42 12.85
CA ASN A 776 10.09 -7.52 13.27
C ASN A 776 8.76 -7.92 12.60
N ASP A 777 7.98 -8.76 13.28
CA ASP A 777 6.70 -9.24 12.77
C ASP A 777 5.65 -8.10 12.63
N ILE A 778 5.77 -7.01 13.38
CA ILE A 778 4.76 -5.93 13.42
C ILE A 778 4.77 -5.12 12.11
N GLU A 779 5.98 -4.77 11.63
CA GLU A 779 6.16 -4.03 10.38
C GLU A 779 5.79 -4.87 9.16
N SER A 780 5.74 -6.20 9.30
CA SER A 780 5.28 -7.06 8.21
C SER A 780 3.84 -6.73 7.78
N ASN A 781 3.01 -6.15 8.65
CA ASN A 781 1.65 -5.73 8.29
C ASN A 781 1.59 -4.37 7.57
N ASP A 782 2.72 -3.69 7.36
CA ASP A 782 2.78 -2.48 6.52
C ASP A 782 2.63 -2.86 5.04
N PRO A 783 1.58 -2.40 4.33
CA PRO A 783 1.38 -2.73 2.92
C PRO A 783 2.52 -2.24 2.01
N ASN A 784 3.30 -1.23 2.43
CA ASN A 784 4.43 -0.73 1.65
C ASN A 784 5.69 -1.60 1.75
N VAL A 785 5.76 -2.55 2.69
CA VAL A 785 6.90 -3.48 2.85
C VAL A 785 6.95 -4.54 1.74
N GLY A 786 5.81 -4.91 1.16
CA GLY A 786 5.74 -6.06 0.24
C GLY A 786 6.16 -7.34 0.97
N THR A 787 6.90 -8.23 0.33
CA THR A 787 7.39 -9.47 0.94
C THR A 787 8.84 -9.40 1.44
N ILE A 788 9.42 -8.20 1.56
CA ILE A 788 10.82 -8.08 1.98
C ILE A 788 11.01 -8.51 3.43
N TYR A 789 12.23 -8.98 3.69
CA TYR A 789 12.73 -9.20 5.03
C TYR A 789 14.15 -8.64 5.11
N ALA A 790 14.33 -7.54 5.86
CA ALA A 790 15.57 -6.78 5.86
C ALA A 790 16.50 -7.22 6.99
N GLN A 791 17.46 -8.08 6.64
CA GLN A 791 18.64 -8.38 7.45
C GLN A 791 19.90 -8.05 6.64
N PRO A 792 20.44 -6.82 6.74
CA PRO A 792 21.63 -6.40 6.03
C PRO A 792 22.82 -7.32 6.31
N TYR A 793 23.51 -7.74 5.25
CA TYR A 793 24.79 -8.42 5.42
C TYR A 793 25.82 -7.42 5.94
N LYS A 794 26.50 -7.80 7.02
CA LYS A 794 27.58 -7.05 7.66
C LYS A 794 28.92 -7.73 7.39
N LEU A 795 29.99 -6.93 7.42
CA LEU A 795 31.35 -7.44 7.28
C LEU A 795 31.83 -8.04 8.60
N ARG A 796 32.44 -9.23 8.57
CA ARG A 796 33.02 -9.86 9.78
C ARG A 796 34.22 -9.06 10.29
N LYS A 797 34.46 -9.16 11.61
CA LYS A 797 35.52 -8.41 12.33
C LYS A 797 36.90 -8.48 11.67
N HIS A 798 37.33 -9.67 11.24
CA HIS A 798 38.64 -9.86 10.61
C HIS A 798 38.80 -9.12 9.26
N VAL A 799 37.70 -8.73 8.60
CA VAL A 799 37.75 -7.85 7.43
C VAL A 799 37.81 -6.39 7.87
N THR A 800 36.93 -5.99 8.79
CA THR A 800 36.83 -4.59 9.25
C THR A 800 38.05 -4.13 10.05
N GLU A 801 38.79 -5.04 10.67
CA GLU A 801 40.06 -4.75 11.37
C GLU A 801 41.21 -4.39 10.40
N LEU A 802 41.16 -4.90 9.16
CA LEU A 802 42.18 -4.65 8.13
C LEU A 802 41.75 -3.61 7.10
N ILE A 803 40.45 -3.46 6.89
CA ILE A 803 39.86 -2.54 5.91
C ILE A 803 38.83 -1.67 6.61
N ASN A 804 39.18 -0.40 6.82
CA ASN A 804 38.29 0.55 7.46
C ASN A 804 37.13 0.94 6.53
N VAL A 805 35.92 0.64 7.00
CA VAL A 805 34.66 0.93 6.31
C VAL A 805 33.70 1.66 7.24
N THR A 806 32.83 2.48 6.66
CA THR A 806 31.73 3.14 7.35
C THR A 806 30.41 2.67 6.75
N SER A 807 29.44 2.33 7.61
CA SER A 807 28.09 1.92 7.20
C SER A 807 27.15 3.13 7.13
N SER A 808 26.18 3.10 6.23
CA SER A 808 25.03 4.02 6.23
C SER A 808 24.10 3.76 7.41
N VAL A 809 23.23 4.72 7.73
CA VAL A 809 22.27 4.62 8.85
C VAL A 809 21.30 3.44 8.67
N ASP A 810 20.91 3.14 7.44
CA ASP A 810 20.06 2.00 7.09
C ASP A 810 20.81 0.66 6.97
N GLU A 811 22.13 0.67 7.22
CA GLU A 811 23.06 -0.45 7.05
C GLU A 811 23.07 -1.08 5.64
N LYS A 812 22.44 -0.42 4.66
CA LYS A 812 22.37 -0.95 3.29
C LYS A 812 23.63 -0.70 2.50
N THR A 813 24.44 0.29 2.88
CA THR A 813 25.61 0.69 2.10
C THR A 813 26.84 0.81 3.00
N PHE A 814 27.95 0.21 2.58
CA PHE A 814 29.25 0.40 3.21
C PHE A 814 30.17 1.15 2.25
N SER A 815 30.92 2.11 2.79
CA SER A 815 31.90 2.91 2.04
C SER A 815 33.28 2.76 2.64
N LEU A 816 34.30 2.73 1.79
CA LEU A 816 35.70 2.74 2.21
C LEU A 816 36.03 4.06 2.90
N SER A 817 36.64 4.00 4.09
CA SER A 817 37.03 5.22 4.81
C SER A 817 38.15 6.01 4.10
N SER A 818 38.90 5.37 3.19
CA SER A 818 40.02 5.99 2.49
C SER A 818 39.63 7.02 1.44
N ASP A 819 38.53 6.77 0.72
CA ASP A 819 38.11 7.59 -0.42
C ASP A 819 36.58 7.80 -0.49
N HIS A 820 35.84 7.34 0.53
CA HIS A 820 34.39 7.37 0.62
C HIS A 820 33.66 6.65 -0.54
N SER A 821 34.37 5.83 -1.31
CA SER A 821 33.74 5.03 -2.37
C SER A 821 32.91 3.89 -1.78
N ILE A 822 31.70 3.73 -2.30
CA ILE A 822 30.79 2.65 -1.89
C ILE A 822 31.40 1.30 -2.31
N CYS A 823 31.46 0.35 -1.38
CA CYS A 823 32.13 -0.93 -1.56
C CYS A 823 31.23 -2.16 -1.36
N LEU A 824 30.17 -2.06 -0.56
CA LEU A 824 29.15 -3.10 -0.37
C LEU A 824 27.75 -2.47 -0.39
N LYS A 825 26.78 -3.11 -1.04
CA LYS A 825 25.37 -2.69 -1.12
C LYS A 825 24.45 -3.88 -0.83
N ASN A 826 23.58 -3.77 0.16
CA ASN A 826 22.44 -4.66 0.39
C ASN A 826 21.22 -4.10 -0.35
N LYS A 827 20.55 -4.93 -1.15
CA LYS A 827 19.30 -4.56 -1.82
C LYS A 827 18.16 -5.43 -1.35
N TYR A 828 16.96 -4.88 -1.20
CA TYR A 828 15.72 -5.58 -0.86
C TYR A 828 14.60 -5.11 -1.78
N TRP A 829 14.11 -5.95 -2.66
CA TRP A 829 12.98 -5.60 -3.52
C TRP A 829 11.95 -6.73 -3.50
N SER A 830 10.68 -6.38 -3.68
CA SER A 830 9.60 -7.34 -3.80
C SER A 830 8.41 -6.69 -4.50
N GLU A 831 7.56 -7.50 -5.10
CA GLU A 831 6.19 -7.11 -5.44
C GLU A 831 5.35 -6.97 -4.16
N ASP A 832 4.14 -6.42 -4.30
CA ASP A 832 3.23 -6.32 -3.16
C ASP A 832 2.81 -7.70 -2.65
N LYS A 833 2.48 -7.79 -1.36
CA LYS A 833 2.03 -9.05 -0.77
C LYS A 833 0.80 -9.57 -1.52
N PRO A 834 0.81 -10.82 -1.99
CA PRO A 834 -0.36 -11.37 -2.65
C PRO A 834 -1.49 -11.58 -1.63
N SER A 835 -2.74 -11.50 -2.10
CA SER A 835 -3.91 -11.80 -1.26
C SER A 835 -4.00 -13.26 -0.83
N ASP A 836 -3.42 -14.16 -1.62
CA ASP A 836 -3.31 -15.59 -1.32
C ASP A 836 -1.85 -15.91 -0.95
N SER A 837 -1.65 -16.46 0.25
CA SER A 837 -0.33 -16.79 0.78
C SER A 837 0.42 -17.84 -0.04
N ASP A 838 -0.30 -18.63 -0.85
CA ASP A 838 0.30 -19.65 -1.73
C ASP A 838 0.73 -19.07 -3.08
N SER A 839 0.51 -17.77 -3.32
CA SER A 839 0.95 -17.10 -4.54
C SER A 839 2.44 -16.80 -4.50
N TYR A 840 3.08 -17.01 -5.64
CA TYR A 840 4.47 -16.64 -5.86
C TYR A 840 4.55 -15.20 -6.37
N VAL A 841 5.57 -14.48 -5.94
CA VAL A 841 5.84 -13.11 -6.34
C VAL A 841 7.33 -12.92 -6.57
N SER A 842 7.69 -11.98 -7.45
CA SER A 842 9.10 -11.64 -7.65
C SER A 842 9.63 -10.90 -6.42
N SER A 843 10.78 -11.32 -5.90
CA SER A 843 11.42 -10.67 -4.76
C SER A 843 12.91 -10.95 -4.72
N GLY A 844 13.71 -10.12 -4.06
CA GLY A 844 15.14 -10.31 -3.98
C GLY A 844 15.80 -9.58 -2.83
N LYS A 845 16.86 -10.19 -2.32
CA LYS A 845 17.71 -9.69 -1.25
C LYS A 845 19.23 -9.83 -1.52
N PRO A 846 19.76 -9.44 -2.70
CA PRO A 846 21.18 -9.63 -3.01
C PRO A 846 22.08 -8.62 -2.28
N ALA A 847 23.26 -9.06 -1.89
CA ALA A 847 24.38 -8.21 -1.51
C ALA A 847 25.40 -8.11 -2.65
N LEU A 848 25.77 -6.88 -3.00
CA LEU A 848 26.70 -6.57 -4.07
C LEU A 848 27.98 -5.97 -3.52
N ALA A 849 29.14 -6.45 -3.99
CA ALA A 849 30.43 -5.87 -3.65
C ALA A 849 31.13 -5.34 -4.91
N SER A 850 31.84 -4.21 -4.77
CA SER A 850 32.60 -3.65 -5.89
C SER A 850 33.84 -4.48 -6.16
N LEU A 851 34.22 -4.62 -7.45
CA LEU A 851 35.43 -5.37 -7.83
C LEU A 851 36.67 -4.86 -7.11
N LYS A 852 36.82 -3.53 -7.03
CA LYS A 852 37.93 -2.86 -6.32
C LYS A 852 38.02 -3.30 -4.86
N PHE A 853 36.87 -3.43 -4.19
CA PHE A 853 36.83 -3.86 -2.79
C PHE A 853 37.18 -5.34 -2.62
N LEU A 854 36.67 -6.19 -3.50
CA LEU A 854 37.01 -7.62 -3.50
C LEU A 854 38.51 -7.85 -3.75
N GLN A 855 39.12 -7.11 -4.68
CA GLN A 855 40.57 -7.14 -4.90
C GLN A 855 41.35 -6.69 -3.65
N LEU A 856 40.89 -5.62 -3.00
CA LEU A 856 41.49 -5.13 -1.75
C LEU A 856 41.44 -6.19 -0.64
N ILE A 857 40.33 -6.93 -0.51
CA ILE A 857 40.20 -8.07 0.41
C ILE A 857 41.24 -9.14 0.06
N CYS A 858 41.30 -9.59 -1.19
CA CYS A 858 42.26 -10.60 -1.64
C CYS A 858 43.71 -10.23 -1.34
N ASP A 859 44.07 -8.96 -1.54
CA ASP A 859 45.43 -8.45 -1.34
C ASP A 859 45.78 -8.29 0.14
N LYS A 860 44.88 -7.71 0.95
CA LYS A 860 45.12 -7.44 2.37
C LYS A 860 45.11 -8.70 3.23
N LEU A 861 44.24 -9.66 2.91
CA LEU A 861 44.11 -10.92 3.65
C LEU A 861 44.92 -12.06 3.03
N ASN A 862 45.56 -11.84 1.88
CA ASN A 862 46.27 -12.86 1.11
C ASN A 862 45.42 -14.10 0.81
N VAL A 863 44.19 -13.88 0.34
CA VAL A 863 43.19 -14.91 0.01
C VAL A 863 42.73 -14.77 -1.44
N ASP A 864 42.06 -15.79 -1.95
CA ASP A 864 41.14 -15.68 -3.09
C ASP A 864 39.69 -15.72 -2.56
N ILE A 865 38.73 -15.27 -3.35
CA ILE A 865 37.30 -15.32 -2.99
C ILE A 865 36.62 -16.36 -3.87
N ALA A 866 36.02 -17.38 -3.25
CA ALA A 866 35.13 -18.30 -3.95
C ALA A 866 33.71 -17.75 -3.94
N ILE A 867 33.08 -17.71 -5.11
CA ILE A 867 31.69 -17.27 -5.28
C ILE A 867 30.93 -18.38 -5.98
N GLN A 868 29.85 -18.86 -5.37
CA GLN A 868 28.98 -19.86 -5.94
C GLN A 868 27.64 -19.24 -6.34
N VAL A 869 27.25 -19.48 -7.58
CA VAL A 869 25.97 -19.07 -8.15
C VAL A 869 25.14 -20.33 -8.37
N ASN A 870 23.92 -20.35 -7.84
CA ASN A 870 22.98 -21.44 -8.09
C ASN A 870 21.70 -20.93 -8.71
N ILE A 871 21.24 -21.60 -9.76
CA ILE A 871 20.03 -21.28 -10.52
C ILE A 871 19.07 -22.46 -10.46
N LYS A 872 17.82 -22.21 -10.10
CA LYS A 872 16.75 -23.20 -10.09
C LYS A 872 15.51 -22.66 -10.77
N ARG A 873 15.07 -23.32 -11.84
CA ARG A 873 13.80 -23.03 -12.51
C ARG A 873 12.74 -24.02 -12.06
N THR A 874 11.53 -23.55 -11.79
CA THR A 874 10.40 -24.38 -11.35
C THR A 874 9.08 -23.88 -11.94
N PHE A 875 8.13 -24.80 -12.12
CA PHE A 875 6.74 -24.45 -12.39
C PHE A 875 5.92 -24.44 -11.08
N THR A 876 5.09 -23.42 -10.87
CA THR A 876 4.24 -23.25 -9.69
C THR A 876 2.75 -23.45 -10.05
N GLY A 877 1.88 -23.82 -9.10
CA GLY A 877 0.42 -23.95 -9.34
C GLY A 877 -0.08 -25.26 -10.00
N SER A 878 -1.34 -25.27 -10.49
CA SER A 878 -2.12 -26.43 -10.97
C SER A 878 -1.52 -27.24 -12.13
N TYR A 879 -0.38 -26.79 -12.67
CA TYR A 879 0.48 -27.53 -13.58
C TYR A 879 1.54 -28.38 -12.86
N ARG A 880 1.40 -28.65 -11.55
CA ARG A 880 1.92 -29.91 -10.99
C ARG A 880 1.37 -31.03 -11.86
N ASN A 881 2.20 -31.56 -12.75
CA ASN A 881 1.91 -32.81 -13.42
C ASN A 881 1.45 -33.78 -12.33
N LYS A 882 0.21 -34.27 -12.41
CA LYS A 882 -0.29 -35.34 -11.52
C LYS A 882 0.60 -36.59 -11.56
N ASP A 883 1.51 -36.65 -12.52
CA ASP A 883 2.65 -37.55 -12.63
C ASP A 883 3.95 -36.85 -12.19
N ASP A 884 4.19 -36.69 -10.89
CA ASP A 884 5.47 -36.21 -10.35
C ASP A 884 6.53 -37.34 -10.40
N LYS A 885 6.71 -37.93 -11.59
CA LYS A 885 7.62 -39.07 -11.84
C LYS A 885 9.11 -38.71 -11.72
N LEU A 886 9.43 -37.41 -11.71
CA LEU A 886 10.81 -36.90 -11.73
C LEU A 886 11.38 -36.62 -10.33
N GLY A 887 10.56 -36.56 -9.28
CA GLY A 887 11.02 -36.28 -7.92
C GLY A 887 11.68 -34.90 -7.76
N TYR A 888 12.63 -34.78 -6.82
CA TYR A 888 13.36 -33.54 -6.56
C TYR A 888 14.30 -33.19 -7.73
N ILE A 889 14.14 -31.99 -8.30
CA ILE A 889 15.06 -31.45 -9.30
C ILE A 889 16.09 -30.58 -8.58
N PRO A 890 17.39 -30.96 -8.58
CA PRO A 890 18.44 -30.17 -7.95
C PRO A 890 18.68 -28.85 -8.70
N ARG A 891 19.22 -27.86 -8.00
CA ARG A 891 19.65 -26.60 -8.60
C ARG A 891 20.91 -26.79 -9.46
N TYR A 892 21.07 -26.00 -10.51
CA TYR A 892 22.33 -25.93 -11.25
C TYR A 892 23.29 -25.01 -10.49
N SER A 893 24.50 -25.49 -10.21
CA SER A 893 25.47 -24.79 -9.36
C SER A 893 26.78 -24.56 -10.11
N LYS A 894 27.35 -23.35 -10.02
CA LYS A 894 28.66 -23.04 -10.58
C LYS A 894 29.48 -22.20 -9.61
N THR A 895 30.72 -22.65 -9.35
CA THR A 895 31.67 -21.96 -8.48
C THR A 895 32.72 -21.23 -9.32
N PHE A 896 33.01 -20.00 -8.94
CA PHE A 896 34.06 -19.16 -9.50
C PHE A 896 35.07 -18.77 -8.42
N ILE A 897 36.33 -18.59 -8.80
CA ILE A 897 37.38 -18.04 -7.95
C ILE A 897 37.76 -16.66 -8.48
N LEU A 898 37.67 -15.63 -7.63
CA LEU A 898 38.17 -14.29 -7.89
C LEU A 898 39.53 -14.10 -7.21
N SER A 899 40.54 -13.78 -8.02
CA SER A 899 41.91 -13.50 -7.57
C SER A 899 42.15 -12.00 -7.39
N GLY A 900 43.17 -11.62 -6.61
CA GLY A 900 43.51 -10.21 -6.34
C GLY A 900 43.84 -9.37 -7.58
N ASP A 901 44.29 -9.99 -8.68
CA ASP A 901 44.51 -9.33 -9.97
C ASP A 901 43.22 -9.08 -10.79
N GLY A 902 42.05 -9.37 -10.20
CA GLY A 902 40.74 -9.15 -10.83
C GLY A 902 40.34 -10.23 -11.84
N LYS A 903 41.08 -11.35 -11.89
CA LYS A 903 40.68 -12.51 -12.70
C LYS A 903 39.62 -13.33 -11.97
N LEU A 904 38.51 -13.54 -12.66
CA LEU A 904 37.47 -14.50 -12.28
C LEU A 904 37.68 -15.78 -13.08
N ARG A 905 37.80 -16.93 -12.44
CA ARG A 905 38.05 -18.21 -13.12
C ARG A 905 37.13 -19.32 -12.65
N ASP A 906 36.72 -20.16 -13.58
CA ASP A 906 36.13 -21.47 -13.31
C ASP A 906 37.11 -22.57 -13.77
N THR A 907 36.69 -23.85 -13.79
CA THR A 907 37.58 -24.95 -14.20
C THR A 907 38.02 -24.96 -15.66
N ARG A 908 37.35 -24.18 -16.52
CA ARG A 908 37.51 -24.21 -17.98
C ARG A 908 37.95 -22.87 -18.54
N LYS A 909 37.52 -21.76 -17.95
CA LYS A 909 37.67 -20.40 -18.48
C LYS A 909 38.18 -19.44 -17.40
N SER A 910 38.91 -18.43 -17.84
CA SER A 910 39.32 -17.28 -17.02
C SER A 910 38.84 -16.01 -17.71
N TYR A 911 38.25 -15.11 -16.92
CA TYR A 911 37.68 -13.84 -17.33
C TYR A 911 38.47 -12.73 -16.64
N GLN A 912 38.97 -11.75 -17.38
CA GLN A 912 39.58 -10.56 -16.80
C GLN A 912 38.46 -9.52 -16.60
N LEU A 913 38.10 -9.28 -15.34
CA LEU A 913 37.17 -8.21 -15.01
C LEU A 913 37.93 -6.87 -15.03
N ARG A 914 37.26 -5.80 -15.47
CA ARG A 914 37.81 -4.44 -15.53
C ARG A 914 37.01 -3.50 -14.65
#